data_AF-A0A1Y1DDA8-F1
#
_entry.id   AF-A0A1Y1DDA8-F1
#
_cell.length_a   1.000
_cell.length_b   1.000
_cell.length_c   1.000
_cell.angle_alpha   90.00
_cell.angle_beta   90.00
_cell.angle_gamma   90.00
#
_symmetry.space_group_name_H-M   'P 1'
#
loop_
_entity.id
_entity.type
_entity.pdbx_description
1 polymer ?
#
loop_
_entity_poly.entity_id
_entity_poly.type
_entity_poly.pdbx_seq_one_letter_code
_entity_poly.pdbx_strand_id
1 'polypeptide(L)'
;MDYDSDVKVTRSVRRYEVYRGSSPATQNRLEARIRELEDAMDAERDGRIRAEKLVSEYVFQLDSLSEQLEEAGLTSVTQSELSRKRESEVTKLRKDMELLNVQHESSEHSMRKRHQETINDLSEQVDYITKQKNRVEKEKSQLLVEIDGLQTSLDVVSKAKAAAEAKLEGMDAQVGRLKITVDDLTKQLTDSNHVRARLTQENFDYQHQVQELDSANAALAKAKMQLQAQAEDLKRSLDDESRQRANLSAQLSALQADFDNLNARYEEESESNSILRNQLSKVNAEYTALKSRYEKELLAKTEELEDLRRRMNVRVAELEDQLEQHRVRINNLEKTKIKLTTEIKELTIEIENIQIIVQDLTKRNRQLENENASLLKRIEELTTENHNLAAANKALEQDNHRLKVVNAELGERVDNLTRENKQLTDSLRETTAALKDANRQVAELQALRAQLEAERDSLAVALRDTEESLRDTENKLHAATTALNQLRVEMENRLREKDEEIESIRKSSARAIEELQRTLVEIEARYKTEISRLKKKYETDIRELENALDTANRLNAEHVKVIKSLHIRIKELETSLEEERRICEDIRSQLTISERKRIVLTTELEDCRTLLETAERARKNAETELHETTSRLSECQILLTSVTNDKKRLELDIQGMQSDLDDAINNMRASNDRADRLQVEVNRLGDELRQESENYKNAESLRKQLEIEIREITIRLEEAEAYAQREGKRMVAKLQARIRDLEAEYEAEQRRTREAIAISRKNERSLKELTAVVEDERRIMSELTSANEQMFLKMKTYKRQIEEAEEVATITMNKYRKAQSLIEEADHRADMAEKNLVSMRRSRSMSVTREITKVIKI
;
A
#
# COMPACT_ATOMS: atom_id res chain seq x y z
N MET A 1 9.07 248.34 7.53
CA MET A 1 9.26 247.20 8.43
C MET A 1 9.21 245.88 7.63
N ASP A 2 10.05 245.56 6.62
CA ASP A 2 11.06 246.31 5.80
C ASP A 2 11.33 245.54 4.45
N TYR A 3 11.30 246.22 3.25
CA TYR A 3 11.59 245.79 1.81
C TYR A 3 10.54 244.92 1.02
N ASP A 4 10.47 244.63 -0.33
CA ASP A 4 10.77 245.24 -1.70
C ASP A 4 10.32 244.23 -2.86
N SER A 5 10.25 244.39 -4.23
CA SER A 5 10.16 245.47 -5.29
C SER A 5 9.92 244.95 -6.78
N ASP A 6 9.29 245.75 -7.70
CA ASP A 6 9.20 245.68 -9.23
C ASP A 6 8.39 244.53 -9.94
N VAL A 7 8.12 244.34 -11.29
CA VAL A 7 8.63 244.82 -12.63
C VAL A 7 7.57 244.99 -13.81
N LYS A 8 7.84 244.64 -15.11
CA LYS A 8 7.31 245.24 -16.41
C LYS A 8 7.07 244.15 -17.56
N VAL A 9 6.63 244.28 -18.85
CA VAL A 9 6.54 245.27 -20.00
C VAL A 9 5.40 244.92 -21.07
N THR A 10 5.25 245.54 -22.29
CA THR A 10 4.04 245.41 -23.23
C THR A 10 4.17 245.72 -24.80
N ARG A 11 3.17 245.32 -25.68
CA ARG A 11 2.55 245.99 -26.94
C ARG A 11 2.66 245.50 -28.45
N SER A 12 1.52 245.52 -29.23
CA SER A 12 1.29 246.02 -30.66
C SER A 12 0.35 245.28 -31.71
N VAL A 13 0.61 245.28 -33.06
CA VAL A 13 -0.39 245.59 -34.18
C VAL A 13 -0.39 244.77 -35.53
N ARG A 14 -1.55 244.70 -36.28
CA ARG A 14 -1.84 244.29 -37.74
C ARG A 14 -1.99 242.77 -38.09
N ARG A 15 -2.58 242.28 -39.23
CA ARG A 15 -3.78 242.58 -40.11
C ARG A 15 -3.92 241.53 -41.28
N TYR A 16 -5.15 241.34 -41.82
CA TYR A 16 -5.57 240.91 -43.21
C TYR A 16 -5.56 239.42 -43.72
N GLU A 17 -6.68 239.04 -44.40
CA GLU A 17 -6.83 238.32 -45.71
C GLU A 17 -6.52 236.80 -45.92
N VAL A 18 -7.20 236.01 -46.81
CA VAL A 18 -8.48 236.17 -47.58
C VAL A 18 -9.12 234.82 -48.06
N TYR A 19 -10.25 234.91 -48.78
CA TYR A 19 -11.03 233.87 -49.50
C TYR A 19 -10.29 233.32 -50.77
N ARG A 20 -10.79 232.59 -51.79
CA ARG A 20 -12.09 232.30 -52.48
C ARG A 20 -11.93 230.91 -53.19
N GLY A 21 -12.87 230.16 -53.77
CA GLY A 21 -14.13 230.39 -54.53
C GLY A 21 -13.85 230.62 -56.04
N SER A 22 -14.79 230.73 -56.98
CA SER A 22 -16.25 230.51 -57.02
C SER A 22 -16.76 230.80 -58.46
N SER A 23 -17.47 229.88 -59.16
CA SER A 23 -17.86 230.03 -60.59
C SER A 23 -19.14 229.23 -60.96
N PRO A 24 -19.86 229.49 -62.07
CA PRO A 24 -20.53 230.76 -62.42
C PRO A 24 -22.04 230.58 -62.80
N ALA A 25 -22.74 231.69 -63.10
CA ALA A 25 -24.14 231.83 -63.57
C ALA A 25 -25.26 231.38 -62.58
N THR A 26 -26.04 232.21 -61.88
CA THR A 26 -26.68 233.56 -62.04
C THR A 26 -28.10 233.59 -62.66
N GLN A 27 -28.83 234.63 -62.28
CA GLN A 27 -30.09 235.13 -62.87
C GLN A 27 -31.37 234.30 -62.63
N ASN A 28 -31.74 233.37 -63.52
CA ASN A 28 -33.13 232.88 -63.65
C ASN A 28 -33.61 231.90 -62.54
N ARG A 29 -32.96 231.96 -61.38
CA ARG A 29 -33.37 231.33 -60.11
C ARG A 29 -33.87 232.37 -59.08
N LEU A 30 -33.84 233.66 -59.42
CA LEU A 30 -34.33 234.77 -58.58
C LEU A 30 -35.86 234.92 -58.61
N GLU A 31 -36.50 234.76 -59.77
CA GLU A 31 -37.90 235.15 -59.97
C GLU A 31 -38.91 234.22 -59.26
N ALA A 32 -38.46 233.04 -58.82
CA ALA A 32 -39.24 232.14 -57.95
C ALA A 32 -39.11 232.46 -56.44
N ARG A 33 -38.13 233.28 -56.02
CA ARG A 33 -37.81 233.56 -54.61
C ARG A 33 -38.71 234.63 -53.97
N ILE A 34 -39.41 235.44 -54.77
CA ILE A 34 -40.14 236.61 -54.27
C ILE A 34 -41.49 236.22 -53.63
N ARG A 35 -42.14 235.14 -54.09
CA ARG A 35 -43.40 234.65 -53.48
C ARG A 35 -43.24 234.15 -52.04
N GLU A 36 -42.04 233.76 -51.62
CA GLU A 36 -41.75 233.45 -50.20
C GLU A 36 -41.78 234.69 -49.27
N LEU A 37 -41.87 235.91 -49.82
CA LEU A 37 -41.90 237.16 -49.05
C LEU A 37 -43.32 237.71 -48.86
N GLU A 38 -44.25 237.40 -49.75
CA GLU A 38 -45.63 237.91 -49.67
C GLU A 38 -46.41 237.27 -48.50
N ASP A 39 -46.14 236.00 -48.18
CA ASP A 39 -46.65 235.30 -47.00
C ASP A 39 -46.08 235.81 -45.66
N ALA A 40 -45.01 236.62 -45.67
CA ALA A 40 -44.28 236.99 -44.44
C ALA A 40 -44.89 238.16 -43.65
N MET A 41 -45.71 239.01 -44.29
CA MET A 41 -46.09 240.32 -43.73
C MET A 41 -47.38 240.31 -42.89
N ASP A 42 -48.42 239.56 -43.27
CA ASP A 42 -49.64 239.52 -42.45
C ASP A 42 -49.45 238.74 -41.13
N ALA A 43 -48.36 237.98 -40.98
CA ALA A 43 -47.90 237.46 -39.70
C ALA A 43 -47.45 238.55 -38.69
N GLU A 44 -47.13 239.78 -39.16
CA GLU A 44 -46.68 240.88 -38.30
C GLU A 44 -47.84 241.53 -37.52
N ARG A 45 -49.01 241.68 -38.15
CA ARG A 45 -50.15 242.42 -37.57
C ARG A 45 -50.66 241.81 -36.26
N ASP A 46 -50.78 240.49 -36.20
CA ASP A 46 -51.13 239.75 -34.98
C ASP A 46 -49.96 239.63 -33.97
N GLY A 47 -48.77 240.12 -34.31
CA GLY A 47 -47.66 240.28 -33.37
C GLY A 47 -47.92 241.39 -32.35
N ARG A 48 -48.47 242.53 -32.78
CA ARG A 48 -48.45 243.78 -32.00
C ARG A 48 -49.31 243.74 -30.72
N ILE A 49 -50.44 243.03 -30.73
CA ILE A 49 -51.33 242.91 -29.56
C ILE A 49 -50.68 242.09 -28.41
N ARG A 50 -49.65 241.28 -28.70
CA ARG A 50 -48.84 240.61 -27.66
C ARG A 50 -47.85 241.55 -26.96
N ALA A 51 -47.46 242.66 -27.58
CA ALA A 51 -46.42 243.54 -27.05
C ALA A 51 -46.87 244.36 -25.83
N GLU A 52 -48.10 244.91 -25.84
CA GLU A 52 -48.52 245.85 -24.79
C GLU A 52 -48.76 245.18 -23.43
N LYS A 53 -49.17 243.90 -23.41
CA LYS A 53 -49.30 243.14 -22.14
C LYS A 53 -47.97 242.85 -21.44
N LEU A 54 -46.83 242.86 -22.15
CA LEU A 54 -45.51 242.67 -21.56
C LEU A 54 -45.03 243.92 -20.80
N VAL A 55 -45.46 245.13 -21.19
CA VAL A 55 -44.95 246.38 -20.60
C VAL A 55 -45.35 246.49 -19.12
N SER A 56 -46.54 246.02 -18.74
CA SER A 56 -46.98 245.96 -17.35
C SER A 56 -46.17 245.00 -16.47
N GLU A 57 -45.54 243.99 -17.06
CA GLU A 57 -44.77 242.96 -16.34
C GLU A 57 -43.36 243.44 -15.96
N TYR A 58 -42.85 244.48 -16.63
CA TYR A 58 -41.55 245.10 -16.33
C TYR A 58 -41.60 246.18 -15.25
N VAL A 59 -42.70 246.95 -15.14
CA VAL A 59 -42.77 248.08 -14.19
C VAL A 59 -42.63 247.60 -12.74
N PHE A 60 -43.19 246.44 -12.40
CA PHE A 60 -43.10 245.84 -11.06
C PHE A 60 -41.68 245.32 -10.71
N GLN A 61 -40.76 245.23 -11.67
CA GLN A 61 -39.39 244.75 -11.43
C GLN A 61 -38.44 245.84 -10.91
N LEU A 62 -38.78 247.12 -11.10
CA LEU A 62 -37.87 248.24 -10.80
C LEU A 62 -37.90 248.70 -9.34
N ASP A 63 -39.06 248.72 -8.68
CA ASP A 63 -39.14 249.13 -7.27
C ASP A 63 -38.35 248.18 -6.35
N SER A 64 -38.32 246.88 -6.69
CA SER A 64 -37.53 245.85 -6.00
C SER A 64 -36.01 246.09 -6.02
N LEU A 65 -35.50 246.95 -6.91
CA LEU A 65 -34.06 247.21 -7.06
C LEU A 65 -33.55 248.39 -6.23
N SER A 66 -34.44 249.21 -5.66
CA SER A 66 -34.03 250.38 -4.87
C SER A 66 -33.86 250.06 -3.38
N GLU A 67 -34.75 249.24 -2.80
CA GLU A 67 -34.71 248.91 -1.37
C GLU A 67 -33.50 248.04 -0.97
N GLN A 68 -32.92 247.29 -1.93
CA GLN A 68 -31.68 246.51 -1.72
C GLN A 68 -30.42 247.38 -1.54
N LEU A 69 -30.47 248.68 -1.82
CA LEU A 69 -29.26 249.49 -2.00
C LEU A 69 -28.76 250.19 -0.72
N GLU A 70 -29.62 250.55 0.24
CA GLU A 70 -29.16 251.22 1.48
C GLU A 70 -28.74 250.24 2.60
N GLU A 71 -29.22 248.99 2.59
CA GLU A 71 -28.68 247.92 3.48
C GLU A 71 -27.20 247.60 3.16
N ALA A 72 -26.75 247.91 1.95
CA ALA A 72 -25.35 247.79 1.52
C ALA A 72 -24.39 248.76 2.25
N GLY A 73 -24.89 249.80 2.94
CA GLY A 73 -24.05 250.76 3.66
C GLY A 73 -23.40 250.18 4.92
N LEU A 74 -24.14 249.41 5.71
CA LEU A 74 -23.67 248.86 7.00
C LEU A 74 -22.85 247.57 6.85
N THR A 75 -23.08 246.80 5.79
CA THR A 75 -22.35 245.54 5.51
C THR A 75 -20.88 245.74 5.15
N SER A 76 -20.51 246.90 4.61
CA SER A 76 -19.13 247.22 4.19
C SER A 76 -18.10 247.14 5.33
N VAL A 77 -18.48 247.49 6.56
CA VAL A 77 -17.54 247.51 7.71
C VAL A 77 -17.26 246.09 8.23
N THR A 78 -18.28 245.25 8.34
CA THR A 78 -18.13 243.86 8.85
C THR A 78 -17.44 242.93 7.84
N GLN A 79 -17.57 243.20 6.54
CA GLN A 79 -16.95 242.41 5.47
C GLN A 79 -15.41 242.50 5.46
N SER A 80 -14.84 243.59 6.00
CA SER A 80 -13.39 243.83 6.08
C SER A 80 -12.69 242.87 7.07
N GLU A 81 -13.21 242.75 8.29
CA GLU A 81 -12.59 241.89 9.32
C GLU A 81 -12.69 240.40 9.00
N LEU A 82 -13.78 239.99 8.34
CA LEU A 82 -14.06 238.59 8.00
C LEU A 82 -13.13 238.06 6.90
N SER A 83 -12.67 238.94 6.00
CA SER A 83 -11.72 238.59 4.94
C SER A 83 -10.34 238.24 5.50
N ARG A 84 -9.84 239.00 6.50
CA ARG A 84 -8.54 238.76 7.14
C ARG A 84 -8.44 237.41 7.87
N LYS A 85 -9.56 236.87 8.38
CA LYS A 85 -9.57 235.51 8.98
C LYS A 85 -9.44 234.42 7.92
N ARG A 86 -10.16 234.52 6.80
CA ARG A 86 -10.19 233.48 5.75
C ARG A 86 -8.81 233.19 5.13
N GLU A 87 -7.99 234.22 4.91
CA GLU A 87 -6.62 234.03 4.38
C GLU A 87 -5.69 233.23 5.34
N SER A 88 -5.90 233.37 6.66
CA SER A 88 -5.13 232.66 7.68
C SER A 88 -5.49 231.17 7.81
N GLU A 89 -6.70 230.77 7.40
CA GLU A 89 -7.15 229.38 7.43
C GLU A 89 -6.75 228.63 6.16
N VAL A 90 -6.88 229.26 4.99
CA VAL A 90 -6.52 228.67 3.68
C VAL A 90 -5.03 228.33 3.59
N THR A 91 -4.16 229.15 4.18
CA THR A 91 -2.71 228.90 4.22
C THR A 91 -2.33 227.75 5.15
N LYS A 92 -3.16 227.44 6.15
CA LYS A 92 -2.96 226.32 7.08
C LYS A 92 -3.35 224.98 6.44
N LEU A 93 -4.57 224.92 5.90
CA LEU A 93 -5.15 223.70 5.29
C LEU A 93 -4.31 223.13 4.14
N ARG A 94 -3.58 223.97 3.38
CA ARG A 94 -2.68 223.49 2.32
C ARG A 94 -1.50 222.67 2.87
N LYS A 95 -0.93 223.04 4.02
CA LYS A 95 0.19 222.29 4.63
C LYS A 95 -0.24 220.93 5.16
N ASP A 96 -1.41 220.86 5.77
CA ASP A 96 -1.91 219.61 6.35
C ASP A 96 -2.26 218.57 5.26
N MET A 97 -2.75 219.02 4.10
CA MET A 97 -3.04 218.17 2.95
C MET A 97 -1.77 217.59 2.28
N GLU A 98 -0.71 218.40 2.20
CA GLU A 98 0.57 217.99 1.59
C GLU A 98 1.29 216.95 2.45
N LEU A 99 1.17 217.03 3.78
CA LEU A 99 1.74 216.05 4.72
C LEU A 99 1.06 214.67 4.65
N LEU A 100 -0.26 214.63 4.47
CA LEU A 100 -1.04 213.39 4.35
C LEU A 100 -0.72 212.61 3.07
N ASN A 101 -0.44 213.30 1.96
CA ASN A 101 -0.16 212.66 0.67
C ASN A 101 1.13 211.82 0.74
N VAL A 102 2.17 212.35 1.36
CA VAL A 102 3.47 211.66 1.56
C VAL A 102 3.32 210.41 2.43
N GLN A 103 2.43 210.42 3.44
CA GLN A 103 2.15 209.21 4.23
C GLN A 103 1.48 208.11 3.39
N HIS A 104 0.50 208.48 2.54
CA HIS A 104 -0.20 207.52 1.68
C HIS A 104 0.73 206.81 0.69
N GLU A 105 1.61 207.55 -0.01
CA GLU A 105 2.56 206.99 -0.98
C GLU A 105 3.52 205.98 -0.33
N SER A 106 3.99 206.26 0.90
CA SER A 106 4.86 205.35 1.66
C SER A 106 4.18 204.02 2.03
N SER A 107 2.88 204.07 2.33
CA SER A 107 2.08 202.90 2.71
C SER A 107 1.85 201.97 1.52
N GLU A 108 1.53 202.54 0.35
CA GLU A 108 1.26 201.77 -0.86
C GLU A 108 2.51 201.00 -1.34
N HIS A 109 3.68 201.65 -1.33
CA HIS A 109 4.93 201.02 -1.74
C HIS A 109 5.28 199.79 -0.88
N SER A 110 5.06 199.90 0.44
CA SER A 110 5.27 198.79 1.39
C SER A 110 4.38 197.58 1.10
N MET A 111 3.10 197.81 0.74
CA MET A 111 2.15 196.76 0.42
C MET A 111 2.46 196.06 -0.91
N ARG A 112 2.90 196.80 -1.94
CA ARG A 112 3.32 196.22 -3.23
C ARG A 112 4.52 195.29 -3.08
N LYS A 113 5.53 195.66 -2.28
CA LYS A 113 6.75 194.84 -2.09
C LYS A 113 6.42 193.46 -1.49
N ARG A 114 5.60 193.40 -0.44
CA ARG A 114 5.20 192.15 0.22
C ARG A 114 4.43 191.19 -0.70
N HIS A 115 3.62 191.71 -1.61
CA HIS A 115 2.89 190.87 -2.58
C HIS A 115 3.81 190.27 -3.64
N GLN A 116 4.88 190.99 -4.03
CA GLN A 116 5.84 190.43 -4.99
C GLN A 116 6.70 189.32 -4.35
N GLU A 117 7.02 189.45 -3.05
CA GLU A 117 7.77 188.43 -2.30
C GLU A 117 6.97 187.12 -2.18
N THR A 118 5.68 187.17 -1.80
CA THR A 118 4.86 185.95 -1.67
C THR A 118 4.52 185.28 -3.01
N ILE A 119 4.46 186.01 -4.12
CA ILE A 119 4.28 185.44 -5.47
C ILE A 119 5.51 184.62 -5.90
N ASN A 120 6.71 185.04 -5.51
CA ASN A 120 7.94 184.32 -5.82
C ASN A 120 8.00 183.00 -5.03
N ASP A 121 7.76 183.03 -3.71
CA ASP A 121 7.76 181.84 -2.84
C ASP A 121 6.78 180.76 -3.33
N LEU A 122 5.59 181.15 -3.77
CA LEU A 122 4.59 180.22 -4.32
C LEU A 122 5.01 179.64 -5.67
N SER A 123 5.75 180.40 -6.49
CA SER A 123 6.26 179.93 -7.77
C SER A 123 7.34 178.86 -7.60
N GLU A 124 8.27 179.05 -6.64
CA GLU A 124 9.31 178.05 -6.33
C GLU A 124 8.71 176.74 -5.78
N GLN A 125 7.64 176.82 -4.97
CA GLN A 125 6.94 175.64 -4.45
C GLN A 125 6.28 174.81 -5.57
N VAL A 126 5.65 175.46 -6.55
CA VAL A 126 5.07 174.78 -7.72
C VAL A 126 6.16 174.04 -8.50
N ASP A 127 7.29 174.70 -8.76
CA ASP A 127 8.40 174.14 -9.53
C ASP A 127 9.07 172.94 -8.83
N TYR A 128 9.13 172.97 -7.49
CA TYR A 128 9.59 171.85 -6.66
C TYR A 128 8.62 170.65 -6.73
N ILE A 129 7.32 170.88 -6.56
CA ILE A 129 6.29 169.81 -6.61
C ILE A 129 6.26 169.16 -8.00
N THR A 130 6.35 169.94 -9.08
CA THR A 130 6.37 169.41 -10.46
C THR A 130 7.58 168.50 -10.71
N LYS A 131 8.77 168.84 -10.17
CA LYS A 131 9.96 167.99 -10.26
C LYS A 131 9.77 166.67 -9.49
N GLN A 132 9.18 166.70 -8.30
CA GLN A 132 8.91 165.49 -7.50
C GLN A 132 7.87 164.58 -8.17
N LYS A 133 6.79 165.13 -8.73
CA LYS A 133 5.79 164.36 -9.50
C LYS A 133 6.43 163.56 -10.64
N ASN A 134 7.23 164.24 -11.46
CA ASN A 134 7.87 163.63 -12.64
C ASN A 134 8.91 162.55 -12.28
N ARG A 135 9.44 162.56 -11.04
CA ARG A 135 10.28 161.49 -10.50
C ARG A 135 9.44 160.26 -10.13
N VAL A 136 8.38 160.45 -9.35
CA VAL A 136 7.50 159.36 -8.89
C VAL A 136 6.81 158.66 -10.07
N GLU A 137 6.44 159.39 -11.13
CA GLU A 137 5.88 158.79 -12.35
C GLU A 137 6.87 157.86 -13.07
N LYS A 138 8.18 158.17 -13.04
CA LYS A 138 9.23 157.28 -13.58
C LYS A 138 9.44 156.05 -12.70
N GLU A 139 9.57 156.23 -11.39
CA GLU A 139 9.77 155.13 -10.43
C GLU A 139 8.58 154.14 -10.50
N LYS A 140 7.34 154.65 -10.60
CA LYS A 140 6.13 153.83 -10.86
C LYS A 140 6.21 153.04 -12.17
N SER A 141 6.73 153.64 -13.24
CA SER A 141 6.82 152.96 -14.55
C SER A 141 7.81 151.80 -14.56
N GLN A 142 8.91 151.89 -13.81
CA GLN A 142 9.89 150.81 -13.69
C GLN A 142 9.33 149.63 -12.88
N LEU A 143 8.69 149.91 -11.73
CA LEU A 143 8.08 148.87 -10.89
C LEU A 143 7.00 148.06 -11.61
N LEU A 144 6.25 148.68 -12.54
CA LEU A 144 5.27 147.95 -13.37
C LEU A 144 5.93 146.95 -14.32
N VAL A 145 7.09 147.29 -14.90
CA VAL A 145 7.86 146.38 -15.78
C VAL A 145 8.49 145.25 -14.98
N GLU A 146 8.98 145.52 -13.77
CA GLU A 146 9.51 144.49 -12.87
C GLU A 146 8.44 143.48 -12.43
N ILE A 147 7.21 143.95 -12.14
CA ILE A 147 6.07 143.08 -11.80
C ILE A 147 5.71 142.15 -12.97
N ASP A 148 5.61 142.67 -14.20
CA ASP A 148 5.26 141.87 -15.38
C ASP A 148 6.35 140.82 -15.72
N GLY A 149 7.63 141.20 -15.55
CA GLY A 149 8.77 140.28 -15.65
C GLY A 149 8.79 139.18 -14.57
N LEU A 150 8.36 139.50 -13.34
CA LEU A 150 8.22 138.52 -12.26
C LEU A 150 7.02 137.60 -12.46
N GLN A 151 5.90 138.10 -12.98
CA GLN A 151 4.72 137.28 -13.31
C GLN A 151 5.02 136.29 -14.43
N THR A 152 5.67 136.72 -15.52
CA THR A 152 6.08 135.82 -16.60
C THR A 152 7.11 134.77 -16.14
N SER A 153 8.06 135.15 -15.26
CA SER A 153 8.99 134.20 -14.64
C SER A 153 8.27 133.15 -13.77
N LEU A 154 7.34 133.56 -12.91
CA LEU A 154 6.53 132.68 -12.07
C LEU A 154 5.71 131.69 -12.90
N ASP A 155 5.15 132.14 -14.02
CA ASP A 155 4.32 131.32 -14.91
C ASP A 155 5.13 130.24 -15.64
N VAL A 156 6.38 130.55 -16.03
CA VAL A 156 7.36 129.58 -16.56
C VAL A 156 7.75 128.55 -15.50
N VAL A 157 8.05 128.98 -14.27
CA VAL A 157 8.39 128.07 -13.16
C VAL A 157 7.21 127.17 -12.79
N SER A 158 5.98 127.69 -12.79
CA SER A 158 4.76 126.93 -12.55
C SER A 158 4.56 125.81 -13.58
N LYS A 159 4.71 126.14 -14.88
CA LYS A 159 4.64 125.16 -15.98
C LYS A 159 5.76 124.12 -15.90
N ALA A 160 6.98 124.53 -15.56
CA ALA A 160 8.10 123.60 -15.37
C ALA A 160 7.88 122.65 -14.17
N LYS A 161 7.29 123.15 -13.08
CA LYS A 161 6.90 122.34 -11.91
C LYS A 161 5.85 121.30 -12.28
N ALA A 162 4.76 121.70 -12.91
CA ALA A 162 3.69 120.79 -13.32
C ALA A 162 4.19 119.69 -14.28
N ALA A 163 5.09 120.04 -15.21
CA ALA A 163 5.73 119.06 -16.10
C ALA A 163 6.68 118.09 -15.35
N ALA A 164 7.33 118.54 -14.29
CA ALA A 164 8.16 117.69 -13.43
C ALA A 164 7.30 116.76 -12.56
N GLU A 165 6.21 117.25 -11.98
CA GLU A 165 5.28 116.48 -11.15
C GLU A 165 4.59 115.37 -11.98
N ALA A 166 4.04 115.69 -13.15
CA ALA A 166 3.46 114.70 -14.06
C ALA A 166 4.49 113.66 -14.56
N LYS A 167 5.77 114.05 -14.70
CA LYS A 167 6.85 113.12 -15.03
C LYS A 167 7.21 112.22 -13.84
N LEU A 168 7.12 112.72 -12.61
CA LEU A 168 7.35 111.94 -11.39
C LEU A 168 6.26 110.87 -11.23
N GLU A 169 4.99 111.24 -11.34
CA GLU A 169 3.85 110.29 -11.32
C GLU A 169 3.99 109.23 -12.43
N GLY A 170 4.40 109.64 -13.63
CA GLY A 170 4.67 108.72 -14.74
C GLY A 170 5.78 107.70 -14.44
N MET A 171 6.85 108.13 -13.76
CA MET A 171 7.94 107.26 -13.29
C MET A 171 7.50 106.36 -12.14
N ASP A 172 6.77 106.85 -11.14
CA ASP A 172 6.26 106.03 -10.03
C ASP A 172 5.24 104.99 -10.53
N ALA A 173 4.37 105.33 -11.47
CA ALA A 173 3.50 104.38 -12.15
C ALA A 173 4.30 103.33 -12.97
N GLN A 174 5.46 103.71 -13.53
CA GLN A 174 6.36 102.76 -14.19
C GLN A 174 7.08 101.85 -13.18
N VAL A 175 7.55 102.37 -12.05
CA VAL A 175 8.15 101.60 -10.95
C VAL A 175 7.13 100.65 -10.32
N GLY A 176 5.88 101.08 -10.14
CA GLY A 176 4.79 100.22 -9.65
C GLY A 176 4.51 99.04 -10.58
N ARG A 177 4.41 99.28 -11.90
CA ARG A 177 4.28 98.22 -12.91
C ARG A 177 5.49 97.28 -12.92
N LEU A 178 6.71 97.83 -12.84
CA LEU A 178 7.94 97.02 -12.78
C LEU A 178 7.99 96.15 -11.52
N LYS A 179 7.59 96.66 -10.35
CA LYS A 179 7.46 95.86 -9.12
C LYS A 179 6.46 94.70 -9.30
N ILE A 180 5.25 94.98 -9.78
CA ILE A 180 4.24 93.94 -10.03
C ILE A 180 4.80 92.85 -10.98
N THR A 181 5.48 93.23 -12.07
CA THR A 181 6.10 92.24 -12.97
C THR A 181 7.28 91.49 -12.34
N VAL A 182 8.03 92.09 -11.42
CA VAL A 182 9.10 91.41 -10.66
C VAL A 182 8.50 90.44 -9.65
N ASP A 183 7.43 90.82 -8.96
CA ASP A 183 6.74 89.95 -8.00
C ASP A 183 6.08 88.75 -8.72
N ASP A 184 5.43 88.96 -9.87
CA ASP A 184 4.89 87.88 -10.71
C ASP A 184 6.00 86.98 -11.29
N LEU A 185 7.12 87.54 -11.77
CA LEU A 185 8.25 86.73 -12.25
C LEU A 185 8.93 85.96 -11.11
N THR A 186 9.01 86.54 -9.91
CA THR A 186 9.53 85.86 -8.72
C THR A 186 8.61 84.72 -8.31
N LYS A 187 7.29 84.92 -8.37
CA LYS A 187 6.29 83.89 -8.12
C LYS A 187 6.34 82.76 -9.16
N GLN A 188 6.39 83.11 -10.45
CA GLN A 188 6.57 82.12 -11.53
C GLN A 188 7.88 81.35 -11.36
N LEU A 189 8.96 81.98 -10.89
CA LEU A 189 10.22 81.32 -10.56
C LEU A 189 10.08 80.39 -9.35
N THR A 190 9.36 80.76 -8.28
CA THR A 190 9.10 79.85 -7.16
C THR A 190 8.20 78.68 -7.57
N ASP A 191 7.16 78.91 -8.36
CA ASP A 191 6.26 77.86 -8.84
C ASP A 191 7.00 76.89 -9.78
N SER A 192 7.81 77.41 -10.71
CA SER A 192 8.70 76.60 -11.57
C SER A 192 9.71 75.80 -10.75
N ASN A 193 10.23 76.34 -9.65
CA ASN A 193 11.12 75.61 -8.75
C ASN A 193 10.40 74.47 -8.01
N HIS A 194 9.16 74.68 -7.55
CA HIS A 194 8.36 73.61 -6.93
C HIS A 194 7.99 72.52 -7.93
N VAL A 195 7.61 72.88 -9.16
CA VAL A 195 7.37 71.91 -10.25
C VAL A 195 8.64 71.13 -10.57
N ARG A 196 9.80 71.80 -10.70
CA ARG A 196 11.09 71.16 -10.93
C ARG A 196 11.49 70.22 -9.80
N ALA A 197 11.31 70.62 -8.54
CA ALA A 197 11.59 69.77 -7.38
C ALA A 197 10.69 68.52 -7.36
N ARG A 198 9.38 68.69 -7.63
CA ARG A 198 8.44 67.57 -7.70
C ARG A 198 8.77 66.60 -8.84
N LEU A 199 9.00 67.10 -10.05
CA LEU A 199 9.42 66.28 -11.20
C LEU A 199 10.76 65.57 -10.96
N THR A 200 11.67 66.16 -10.16
CA THR A 200 12.94 65.52 -9.78
C THR A 200 12.70 64.37 -8.80
N GLN A 201 11.79 64.54 -7.82
CA GLN A 201 11.39 63.47 -6.91
C GLN A 201 10.65 62.35 -7.64
N GLU A 202 9.64 62.68 -8.46
CA GLU A 202 8.88 61.71 -9.27
C GLU A 202 9.82 60.89 -10.18
N ASN A 203 10.83 61.52 -10.79
CA ASN A 203 11.83 60.82 -11.61
C ASN A 203 12.76 59.91 -10.78
N PHE A 204 13.11 60.31 -9.54
CA PHE A 204 13.85 59.43 -8.62
C PHE A 204 12.99 58.23 -8.18
N ASP A 205 11.72 58.47 -7.85
CA ASP A 205 10.76 57.43 -7.44
C ASP A 205 10.51 56.44 -8.60
N TYR A 206 10.37 56.92 -9.84
CA TYR A 206 10.29 56.07 -11.03
C TYR A 206 11.59 55.30 -11.30
N GLN A 207 12.77 55.89 -11.06
CA GLN A 207 14.05 55.16 -11.18
C GLN A 207 14.16 54.05 -10.13
N HIS A 208 13.71 54.28 -8.89
CA HIS A 208 13.64 53.25 -7.85
C HIS A 208 12.66 52.14 -8.23
N GLN A 209 11.47 52.50 -8.72
CA GLN A 209 10.45 51.56 -9.18
C GLN A 209 10.92 50.71 -10.38
N VAL A 210 11.69 51.29 -11.31
CA VAL A 210 12.34 50.54 -12.41
C VAL A 210 13.38 49.56 -11.87
N GLN A 211 14.23 49.96 -10.91
CA GLN A 211 15.21 49.04 -10.29
C GLN A 211 14.53 47.90 -9.51
N GLU A 212 13.43 48.19 -8.80
CA GLU A 212 12.60 47.16 -8.15
C GLU A 212 12.02 46.20 -9.18
N LEU A 213 11.42 46.69 -10.27
CA LEU A 213 10.85 45.88 -11.33
C LEU A 213 11.90 45.05 -12.08
N ASP A 214 13.10 45.57 -12.33
CA ASP A 214 14.21 44.81 -12.92
C ASP A 214 14.72 43.73 -11.96
N SER A 215 14.79 44.01 -10.64
CA SER A 215 15.14 43.01 -9.64
C SER A 215 14.08 41.90 -9.53
N ALA A 216 12.80 42.26 -9.63
CA ALA A 216 11.67 41.33 -9.65
C ALA A 216 11.65 40.50 -10.94
N ASN A 217 11.95 41.10 -12.09
CA ASN A 217 12.10 40.40 -13.37
C ASN A 217 13.28 39.41 -13.34
N ALA A 218 14.41 39.78 -12.75
CA ALA A 218 15.55 38.88 -12.57
C ALA A 218 15.21 37.71 -11.63
N ALA A 219 14.49 37.96 -10.54
CA ALA A 219 13.99 36.93 -9.64
C ALA A 219 12.98 35.99 -10.33
N LEU A 220 12.02 36.54 -11.09
CA LEU A 220 11.04 35.79 -11.88
C LEU A 220 11.69 34.96 -12.99
N ALA A 221 12.70 35.49 -13.68
CA ALA A 221 13.45 34.75 -14.70
C ALA A 221 14.21 33.56 -14.08
N LYS A 222 14.82 33.76 -12.91
CA LYS A 222 15.50 32.68 -12.17
C LYS A 222 14.52 31.64 -11.64
N ALA A 223 13.39 32.07 -11.07
CA ALA A 223 12.31 31.19 -10.63
C ALA A 223 11.72 30.39 -11.81
N LYS A 224 11.52 31.01 -12.97
CA LYS A 224 11.08 30.35 -14.21
C LYS A 224 12.06 29.26 -14.65
N MET A 225 13.38 29.55 -14.67
CA MET A 225 14.38 28.54 -15.00
C MET A 225 14.37 27.36 -14.01
N GLN A 226 14.21 27.65 -12.71
CA GLN A 226 14.17 26.64 -11.66
C GLN A 226 12.90 25.77 -11.72
N LEU A 227 11.74 26.37 -11.97
CA LEU A 227 10.47 25.67 -12.20
C LEU A 227 10.49 24.87 -13.52
N GLN A 228 11.15 25.37 -14.56
CA GLN A 228 11.30 24.64 -15.82
C GLN A 228 12.20 23.40 -15.63
N ALA A 229 13.33 23.53 -14.92
CA ALA A 229 14.16 22.38 -14.56
C ALA A 229 13.38 21.34 -13.73
N GLN A 230 12.62 21.78 -12.71
CA GLN A 230 11.74 20.89 -11.95
C GLN A 230 10.67 20.22 -12.83
N ALA A 231 10.10 20.92 -13.81
CA ALA A 231 9.14 20.33 -14.74
C ALA A 231 9.78 19.30 -15.71
N GLU A 232 11.03 19.50 -16.11
CA GLU A 232 11.79 18.53 -16.91
C GLU A 232 12.20 17.29 -16.10
N ASP A 233 12.62 17.46 -14.85
CA ASP A 233 12.94 16.34 -13.95
C ASP A 233 11.70 15.56 -13.49
N LEU A 234 10.58 16.25 -13.22
CA LEU A 234 9.29 15.59 -12.98
C LEU A 234 8.80 14.82 -14.23
N LYS A 235 9.06 15.32 -15.44
CA LYS A 235 8.80 14.57 -16.68
C LYS A 235 9.63 13.30 -16.77
N ARG A 236 10.93 13.37 -16.50
CA ARG A 236 11.82 12.19 -16.46
C ARG A 236 11.35 11.16 -15.43
N SER A 237 11.00 11.63 -14.23
CA SER A 237 10.45 10.78 -13.16
C SER A 237 9.14 10.11 -13.60
N LEU A 238 8.26 10.83 -14.30
CA LEU A 238 7.00 10.28 -14.81
C LEU A 238 7.21 9.26 -15.94
N ASP A 239 8.15 9.50 -16.85
CA ASP A 239 8.51 8.56 -17.93
C ASP A 239 9.14 7.28 -17.35
N ASP A 240 10.02 7.40 -16.36
CA ASP A 240 10.66 6.25 -15.70
C ASP A 240 9.70 5.51 -14.75
N GLU A 241 8.80 6.19 -14.03
CA GLU A 241 7.67 5.53 -13.34
C GLU A 241 6.73 4.81 -14.32
N SER A 242 6.55 5.35 -15.53
CA SER A 242 5.69 4.72 -16.56
C SER A 242 6.35 3.46 -17.14
N ARG A 243 7.67 3.49 -17.35
CA ARG A 243 8.49 2.32 -17.68
C ARG A 243 8.50 1.29 -16.56
N GLN A 244 8.65 1.72 -15.30
CA GLN A 244 8.56 0.83 -14.14
C GLN A 244 7.17 0.22 -14.01
N ARG A 245 6.08 0.98 -14.20
CA ARG A 245 4.71 0.43 -14.24
C ARG A 245 4.51 -0.57 -15.38
N ALA A 246 5.05 -0.32 -16.57
CA ALA A 246 5.02 -1.29 -17.67
C ALA A 246 5.78 -2.58 -17.33
N ASN A 247 6.99 -2.47 -16.78
CA ASN A 247 7.80 -3.62 -16.36
C ASN A 247 7.15 -4.39 -15.20
N LEU A 248 6.61 -3.70 -14.20
CA LEU A 248 5.89 -4.30 -13.07
C LEU A 248 4.58 -4.95 -13.52
N SER A 249 3.88 -4.38 -14.49
CA SER A 249 2.68 -5.00 -15.08
C SER A 249 3.03 -6.26 -15.88
N ALA A 250 4.13 -6.26 -16.63
CA ALA A 250 4.64 -7.45 -17.32
C ALA A 250 5.12 -8.53 -16.34
N GLN A 251 5.83 -8.15 -15.27
CA GLN A 251 6.24 -9.06 -14.20
C GLN A 251 5.04 -9.62 -13.43
N LEU A 252 4.04 -8.79 -13.10
CA LEU A 252 2.82 -9.23 -12.44
C LEU A 252 2.02 -10.19 -13.33
N SER A 253 1.89 -9.90 -14.63
CA SER A 253 1.26 -10.82 -15.58
C SER A 253 2.04 -12.13 -15.75
N ALA A 254 3.37 -12.12 -15.62
CA ALA A 254 4.19 -13.32 -15.65
C ALA A 254 4.04 -14.13 -14.35
N LEU A 255 4.18 -13.50 -13.18
CA LEU A 255 3.94 -14.15 -11.87
C LEU A 255 2.51 -14.67 -11.74
N GLN A 256 1.52 -14.02 -12.36
CA GLN A 256 0.14 -14.46 -12.34
C GLN A 256 -0.08 -15.66 -13.26
N ALA A 257 0.57 -15.71 -14.43
CA ALA A 257 0.60 -16.93 -15.26
C ALA A 257 1.37 -18.08 -14.57
N ASP A 258 2.49 -17.79 -13.89
CA ASP A 258 3.23 -18.79 -13.10
C ASP A 258 2.41 -19.28 -11.90
N PHE A 259 1.66 -18.39 -11.24
CA PHE A 259 0.71 -18.74 -10.19
C PHE A 259 -0.41 -19.63 -10.73
N ASP A 260 -1.08 -19.26 -11.82
CA ASP A 260 -2.16 -20.07 -12.42
C ASP A 260 -1.64 -21.44 -12.86
N ASN A 261 -0.43 -21.52 -13.44
CA ASN A 261 0.24 -22.77 -13.79
C ASN A 261 0.58 -23.63 -12.55
N LEU A 262 1.05 -23.01 -11.46
CA LEU A 262 1.38 -23.70 -10.22
C LEU A 262 0.11 -24.18 -9.49
N ASN A 263 -0.96 -23.40 -9.56
CA ASN A 263 -2.26 -23.73 -8.98
C ASN A 263 -2.91 -24.89 -9.75
N ALA A 264 -2.84 -24.90 -11.09
CA ALA A 264 -3.26 -26.04 -11.91
C ALA A 264 -2.49 -27.33 -11.57
N ARG A 265 -1.16 -27.25 -11.42
CA ARG A 265 -0.34 -28.40 -10.96
C ARG A 265 -0.69 -28.86 -9.55
N TYR A 266 -1.00 -27.92 -8.65
CA TYR A 266 -1.45 -28.24 -7.30
C TYR A 266 -2.83 -28.91 -7.28
N GLU A 267 -3.75 -28.50 -8.17
CA GLU A 267 -5.03 -29.18 -8.37
C GLU A 267 -4.84 -30.60 -8.94
N GLU A 268 -4.02 -30.76 -9.99
CA GLU A 268 -3.65 -32.08 -10.55
C GLU A 268 -2.98 -33.00 -9.50
N GLU A 269 -2.04 -32.49 -8.71
CA GLU A 269 -1.34 -33.27 -7.68
C GLU A 269 -2.26 -33.57 -6.48
N SER A 270 -3.17 -32.66 -6.12
CA SER A 270 -4.21 -32.87 -5.10
C SER A 270 -5.22 -33.94 -5.53
N GLU A 271 -5.68 -33.90 -6.79
CA GLU A 271 -6.60 -34.89 -7.34
C GLU A 271 -5.91 -36.27 -7.49
N SER A 272 -4.66 -36.29 -7.94
CA SER A 272 -3.80 -37.49 -7.94
C SER A 272 -3.62 -38.08 -6.53
N ASN A 273 -3.35 -37.25 -5.51
CA ASN A 273 -3.23 -37.67 -4.11
C ASN A 273 -4.57 -38.19 -3.56
N SER A 274 -5.70 -37.60 -3.98
CA SER A 274 -7.05 -38.10 -3.68
C SER A 274 -7.29 -39.49 -4.30
N ILE A 275 -6.93 -39.67 -5.57
CA ILE A 275 -7.01 -40.96 -6.27
C ILE A 275 -6.11 -42.01 -5.58
N LEU A 276 -4.87 -41.67 -5.25
CA LEU A 276 -3.94 -42.55 -4.54
C LEU A 276 -4.43 -42.92 -3.12
N ARG A 277 -5.04 -41.98 -2.39
CA ARG A 277 -5.69 -42.27 -1.08
C ARG A 277 -6.87 -43.22 -1.23
N ASN A 278 -7.69 -43.04 -2.27
CA ASN A 278 -8.81 -43.94 -2.56
C ASN A 278 -8.33 -45.34 -2.97
N GLN A 279 -7.27 -45.44 -3.78
CA GLN A 279 -6.61 -46.71 -4.12
C GLN A 279 -6.00 -47.37 -2.88
N LEU A 280 -5.27 -46.64 -2.03
CA LEU A 280 -4.70 -47.14 -0.79
C LEU A 280 -5.79 -47.63 0.19
N SER A 281 -6.91 -46.90 0.28
CA SER A 281 -8.08 -47.31 1.06
C SER A 281 -8.68 -48.63 0.54
N LYS A 282 -8.84 -48.75 -0.79
CA LYS A 282 -9.31 -49.97 -1.45
C LYS A 282 -8.37 -51.16 -1.24
N VAL A 283 -7.05 -50.97 -1.40
CA VAL A 283 -6.03 -52.00 -1.17
C VAL A 283 -5.98 -52.40 0.31
N ASN A 284 -6.13 -51.47 1.25
CA ASN A 284 -6.23 -51.79 2.68
C ASN A 284 -7.51 -52.58 3.01
N ALA A 285 -8.65 -52.27 2.38
CA ALA A 285 -9.87 -53.04 2.53
C ALA A 285 -9.73 -54.46 1.94
N GLU A 286 -9.12 -54.59 0.76
CA GLU A 286 -8.81 -55.87 0.11
C GLU A 286 -7.83 -56.70 0.94
N TYR A 287 -6.76 -56.09 1.47
CA TYR A 287 -5.81 -56.73 2.38
C TYR A 287 -6.48 -57.18 3.69
N THR A 288 -7.38 -56.36 4.26
CA THR A 288 -8.11 -56.72 5.49
C THR A 288 -9.10 -57.87 5.23
N ALA A 289 -9.77 -57.88 4.08
CA ALA A 289 -10.63 -58.99 3.66
C ALA A 289 -9.83 -60.26 3.38
N LEU A 290 -8.66 -60.15 2.75
CA LEU A 290 -7.74 -61.26 2.48
C LEU A 290 -7.18 -61.84 3.79
N LYS A 291 -6.77 -60.98 4.73
CA LYS A 291 -6.33 -61.36 6.08
C LYS A 291 -7.44 -62.09 6.83
N SER A 292 -8.68 -61.59 6.80
CA SER A 292 -9.82 -62.28 7.42
C SER A 292 -10.17 -63.63 6.76
N ARG A 293 -9.92 -63.80 5.46
CA ARG A 293 -10.01 -65.11 4.79
C ARG A 293 -8.91 -66.06 5.24
N TYR A 294 -7.65 -65.63 5.22
CA TYR A 294 -6.53 -66.43 5.71
C TYR A 294 -6.68 -66.80 7.18
N GLU A 295 -7.17 -65.90 8.05
CA GLU A 295 -7.44 -66.20 9.46
C GLU A 295 -8.54 -67.27 9.62
N LYS A 296 -9.58 -67.26 8.78
CA LYS A 296 -10.63 -68.30 8.76
C LYS A 296 -10.13 -69.63 8.19
N GLU A 297 -9.32 -69.61 7.14
CA GLU A 297 -8.72 -70.82 6.56
C GLU A 297 -7.69 -71.44 7.51
N LEU A 298 -6.90 -70.62 8.22
CA LEU A 298 -5.98 -71.05 9.27
C LEU A 298 -6.74 -71.63 10.47
N LEU A 299 -7.84 -71.00 10.89
CA LEU A 299 -8.70 -71.51 11.96
C LEU A 299 -9.29 -72.87 11.57
N ALA A 300 -9.92 -72.99 10.40
CA ALA A 300 -10.48 -74.24 9.90
C ALA A 300 -9.42 -75.36 9.75
N LYS A 301 -8.20 -75.01 9.29
CA LYS A 301 -7.08 -75.97 9.26
C LYS A 301 -6.56 -76.34 10.64
N THR A 302 -6.66 -75.44 11.62
CA THR A 302 -6.34 -75.74 13.03
C THR A 302 -7.39 -76.67 13.64
N GLU A 303 -8.67 -76.44 13.37
CA GLU A 303 -9.78 -77.32 13.77
C GLU A 303 -9.68 -78.71 13.13
N GLU A 304 -9.38 -78.79 11.82
CA GLU A 304 -9.08 -80.06 11.13
C GLU A 304 -7.92 -80.82 11.78
N LEU A 305 -6.83 -80.12 12.15
CA LEU A 305 -5.66 -80.70 12.81
C LEU A 305 -5.97 -81.11 14.25
N GLU A 306 -6.80 -80.36 14.99
CA GLU A 306 -7.29 -80.76 16.30
C GLU A 306 -8.17 -82.00 16.23
N ASP A 307 -9.12 -82.08 15.30
CA ASP A 307 -9.96 -83.27 15.14
C ASP A 307 -9.19 -84.48 14.60
N LEU A 308 -8.14 -84.27 13.79
CA LEU A 308 -7.22 -85.34 13.42
C LEU A 308 -6.38 -85.78 14.64
N ARG A 309 -5.90 -84.85 15.47
CA ARG A 309 -5.21 -85.14 16.74
C ARG A 309 -6.11 -85.85 17.76
N ARG A 310 -7.38 -85.45 17.89
CA ARG A 310 -8.39 -86.13 18.74
C ARG A 310 -8.60 -87.57 18.26
N ARG A 311 -8.78 -87.79 16.96
CA ARG A 311 -8.88 -89.14 16.36
C ARG A 311 -7.62 -89.98 16.58
N MET A 312 -6.43 -89.39 16.44
CA MET A 312 -5.16 -90.09 16.72
C MET A 312 -5.01 -90.42 18.21
N ASN A 313 -5.38 -89.52 19.12
CA ASN A 313 -5.37 -89.78 20.56
C ASN A 313 -6.34 -90.90 20.96
N VAL A 314 -7.56 -90.92 20.40
CA VAL A 314 -8.51 -92.03 20.58
C VAL A 314 -7.91 -93.33 20.05
N ARG A 315 -7.28 -93.30 18.86
CA ARG A 315 -6.64 -94.49 18.28
C ARG A 315 -5.43 -94.97 19.08
N VAL A 316 -4.68 -94.08 19.72
CA VAL A 316 -3.62 -94.44 20.66
C VAL A 316 -4.22 -95.11 21.89
N ALA A 317 -5.27 -94.55 22.50
CA ALA A 317 -5.94 -95.16 23.65
C ALA A 317 -6.55 -96.55 23.33
N GLU A 318 -7.14 -96.73 22.14
CA GLU A 318 -7.59 -98.05 21.64
C GLU A 318 -6.44 -99.07 21.54
N LEU A 319 -5.27 -98.63 21.06
CA LEU A 319 -4.09 -99.48 20.91
C LEU A 319 -3.41 -99.76 22.25
N GLU A 320 -3.43 -98.82 23.19
CA GLU A 320 -2.95 -98.98 24.56
C GLU A 320 -3.82 -99.97 25.34
N ASP A 321 -5.16 -99.87 25.24
CA ASP A 321 -6.08 -100.84 25.84
C ASP A 321 -5.93 -102.23 25.21
N GLN A 322 -5.82 -102.34 23.88
CA GLN A 322 -5.50 -103.62 23.21
C GLN A 322 -4.16 -104.19 23.68
N LEU A 323 -3.14 -103.35 23.84
CA LEU A 323 -1.82 -103.77 24.32
C LEU A 323 -1.88 -104.23 25.79
N GLU A 324 -2.68 -103.61 26.64
CA GLU A 324 -2.88 -104.05 28.02
C GLU A 324 -3.75 -105.32 28.12
N GLN A 325 -4.80 -105.46 27.31
CA GLN A 325 -5.52 -106.73 27.14
C GLN A 325 -4.57 -107.85 26.69
N HIS A 326 -3.64 -107.56 25.77
CA HIS A 326 -2.59 -108.50 25.37
C HIS A 326 -1.59 -108.81 26.49
N ARG A 327 -1.17 -107.81 27.30
CA ARG A 327 -0.32 -108.03 28.49
C ARG A 327 -1.01 -108.91 29.53
N VAL A 328 -2.29 -108.65 29.85
CA VAL A 328 -3.09 -109.48 30.76
C VAL A 328 -3.21 -110.91 30.22
N ARG A 329 -3.40 -111.07 28.91
CA ARG A 329 -3.42 -112.40 28.25
C ARG A 329 -2.06 -113.10 28.31
N ILE A 330 -0.95 -112.39 28.11
CA ILE A 330 0.42 -112.91 28.24
C ILE A 330 0.67 -113.34 29.69
N ASN A 331 0.38 -112.48 30.68
CA ASN A 331 0.55 -112.77 32.10
C ASN A 331 -0.27 -114.00 32.55
N ASN A 332 -1.49 -114.16 32.01
CA ASN A 332 -2.30 -115.37 32.24
C ASN A 332 -1.72 -116.62 31.55
N LEU A 333 -1.14 -116.49 30.36
CA LEU A 333 -0.41 -117.57 29.68
C LEU A 333 0.92 -117.91 30.36
N GLU A 334 1.58 -116.96 31.01
CA GLU A 334 2.76 -117.20 31.84
C GLU A 334 2.38 -117.95 33.12
N LYS A 335 1.25 -117.58 33.76
CA LYS A 335 0.69 -118.33 34.90
C LYS A 335 0.32 -119.78 34.52
N THR A 336 -0.30 -120.02 33.36
CA THR A 336 -0.57 -121.40 32.92
C THR A 336 0.70 -122.13 32.50
N LYS A 337 1.65 -121.47 31.83
CA LYS A 337 2.98 -122.02 31.54
C LYS A 337 3.72 -122.44 32.83
N ILE A 338 3.69 -121.62 33.88
CA ILE A 338 4.30 -121.94 35.17
C ILE A 338 3.62 -123.17 35.80
N LYS A 339 2.28 -123.22 35.82
CA LYS A 339 1.54 -124.41 36.31
C LYS A 339 1.87 -125.69 35.54
N LEU A 340 1.84 -125.63 34.21
CA LEU A 340 2.24 -126.76 33.36
C LEU A 340 3.71 -127.13 33.56
N THR A 341 4.59 -126.17 33.88
CA THR A 341 6.01 -126.43 34.19
C THR A 341 6.19 -127.08 35.57
N THR A 342 5.34 -126.77 36.56
CA THR A 342 5.33 -127.51 37.84
C THR A 342 4.72 -128.90 37.68
N GLU A 343 3.60 -129.04 36.98
CA GLU A 343 2.98 -130.34 36.66
C GLU A 343 3.96 -131.24 35.88
N ILE A 344 4.68 -130.71 34.88
CA ILE A 344 5.73 -131.46 34.16
C ILE A 344 6.87 -131.87 35.09
N LYS A 345 7.28 -131.05 36.07
CA LYS A 345 8.31 -131.42 37.05
C LYS A 345 7.82 -132.50 38.01
N GLU A 346 6.59 -132.38 38.50
CA GLU A 346 5.95 -133.37 39.37
C GLU A 346 5.83 -134.73 38.65
N LEU A 347 5.36 -134.73 37.40
CA LEU A 347 5.33 -135.92 36.53
C LEU A 347 6.72 -136.44 36.19
N THR A 348 7.75 -135.58 36.06
CA THR A 348 9.14 -136.03 35.84
C THR A 348 9.67 -136.74 37.08
N ILE A 349 9.43 -136.18 38.28
CA ILE A 349 9.79 -136.81 39.56
C ILE A 349 9.01 -138.12 39.75
N GLU A 350 7.74 -138.19 39.35
CA GLU A 350 6.94 -139.42 39.38
C GLU A 350 7.50 -140.47 38.40
N ILE A 351 7.90 -140.08 37.18
CA ILE A 351 8.57 -140.96 36.21
C ILE A 351 9.93 -141.43 36.74
N GLU A 352 10.73 -140.57 37.38
CA GLU A 352 12.01 -140.94 38.00
C GLU A 352 11.80 -141.93 39.15
N ASN A 353 10.80 -141.70 40.02
CA ASN A 353 10.41 -142.63 41.08
C ASN A 353 9.93 -143.98 40.51
N ILE A 354 9.11 -143.97 39.45
CA ILE A 354 8.67 -145.19 38.76
C ILE A 354 9.87 -145.90 38.10
N GLN A 355 10.84 -145.18 37.54
CA GLN A 355 12.07 -145.78 37.01
C GLN A 355 12.93 -146.39 38.11
N ILE A 356 13.04 -145.78 39.28
CA ILE A 356 13.73 -146.37 40.45
C ILE A 356 13.01 -147.65 40.89
N ILE A 357 11.67 -147.62 41.03
CA ILE A 357 10.86 -148.80 41.35
C ILE A 357 11.03 -149.91 40.30
N VAL A 358 11.02 -149.58 39.00
CA VAL A 358 11.25 -150.54 37.91
C VAL A 358 12.68 -151.08 37.92
N GLN A 359 13.69 -150.27 38.23
CA GLN A 359 15.07 -150.74 38.39
C GLN A 359 15.20 -151.70 39.58
N ASP A 360 14.60 -151.39 40.72
CA ASP A 360 14.67 -152.24 41.92
C ASP A 360 13.84 -153.53 41.76
N LEU A 361 12.67 -153.46 41.12
CA LEU A 361 11.94 -154.65 40.68
C LEU A 361 12.75 -155.48 39.65
N THR A 362 13.50 -154.85 38.75
CA THR A 362 14.39 -155.56 37.81
C THR A 362 15.58 -156.21 38.52
N LYS A 363 16.19 -155.53 39.51
CA LYS A 363 17.22 -156.13 40.38
C LYS A 363 16.65 -157.30 41.17
N ARG A 364 15.42 -157.17 41.69
CA ARG A 364 14.73 -158.23 42.45
C ARG A 364 14.34 -159.41 41.56
N ASN A 365 13.88 -159.16 40.34
CA ASN A 365 13.60 -160.23 39.37
C ASN A 365 14.89 -160.96 38.98
N ARG A 366 15.99 -160.25 38.76
CA ARG A 366 17.32 -160.87 38.54
C ARG A 366 17.85 -161.65 39.75
N GLN A 367 17.57 -161.19 40.97
CA GLN A 367 17.85 -161.99 42.18
C GLN A 367 17.03 -163.28 42.17
N LEU A 368 15.72 -163.20 41.91
CA LEU A 368 14.84 -164.38 41.84
C LEU A 368 15.20 -165.31 40.67
N GLU A 369 15.62 -164.79 39.52
CA GLU A 369 16.14 -165.55 38.38
C GLU A 369 17.44 -166.27 38.76
N ASN A 370 18.37 -165.61 39.45
CA ASN A 370 19.62 -166.22 39.94
C ASN A 370 19.37 -167.25 41.04
N GLU A 371 18.47 -166.97 41.99
CA GLU A 371 18.04 -167.90 43.04
C GLU A 371 17.40 -169.14 42.39
N ASN A 372 16.46 -168.96 41.45
CA ASN A 372 15.80 -170.04 40.74
C ASN A 372 16.77 -170.84 39.84
N ALA A 373 17.73 -170.18 39.17
CA ALA A 373 18.81 -170.85 38.44
C ALA A 373 19.74 -171.65 39.39
N SER A 374 20.02 -171.15 40.59
CA SER A 374 20.79 -171.87 41.60
C SER A 374 20.02 -173.07 42.16
N LEU A 375 18.70 -172.96 42.31
CA LEU A 375 17.81 -174.05 42.71
C LEU A 375 17.66 -175.10 41.60
N LEU A 376 17.54 -174.70 40.34
CA LEU A 376 17.57 -175.60 39.18
C LEU A 376 18.91 -176.34 39.10
N LYS A 377 20.04 -175.64 39.22
CA LYS A 377 21.37 -176.27 39.31
C LYS A 377 21.47 -177.21 40.52
N ARG A 378 20.86 -176.87 41.66
CA ARG A 378 20.82 -177.75 42.84
C ARG A 378 19.93 -178.98 42.63
N ILE A 379 18.85 -178.85 41.84
CA ILE A 379 18.02 -179.97 41.41
C ILE A 379 18.79 -180.85 40.41
N GLU A 380 19.57 -180.29 39.50
CA GLU A 380 20.47 -181.05 38.62
C GLU A 380 21.55 -181.79 39.42
N GLU A 381 22.24 -181.11 40.35
CA GLU A 381 23.18 -181.73 41.30
C GLU A 381 22.53 -182.89 42.04
N LEU A 382 21.40 -182.66 42.72
CA LEU A 382 20.65 -183.70 43.44
C LEU A 382 20.13 -184.81 42.50
N THR A 383 19.84 -184.52 41.24
CA THR A 383 19.41 -185.54 40.26
C THR A 383 20.61 -186.40 39.83
N THR A 384 21.79 -185.81 39.62
CA THR A 384 23.01 -186.58 39.35
C THR A 384 23.47 -187.36 40.59
N GLU A 385 23.35 -186.79 41.79
CA GLU A 385 23.63 -187.46 43.06
C GLU A 385 22.68 -188.64 43.28
N ASN A 386 21.38 -188.47 43.03
CA ASN A 386 20.38 -189.54 43.12
C ASN A 386 20.57 -190.59 42.01
N HIS A 387 21.02 -190.22 40.81
CA HIS A 387 21.39 -191.17 39.76
C HIS A 387 22.65 -191.97 40.12
N ASN A 388 23.65 -191.33 40.72
CA ASN A 388 24.86 -191.97 41.23
C ASN A 388 24.55 -192.89 42.42
N LEU A 389 23.66 -192.48 43.33
CA LEU A 389 23.18 -193.31 44.44
C LEU A 389 22.34 -194.49 43.93
N ALA A 390 21.50 -194.31 42.91
CA ALA A 390 20.78 -195.41 42.27
C ALA A 390 21.74 -196.39 41.58
N ALA A 391 22.79 -195.91 40.90
CA ALA A 391 23.82 -196.75 40.31
C ALA A 391 24.64 -197.50 41.37
N ALA A 392 25.03 -196.83 42.45
CA ALA A 392 25.73 -197.43 43.58
C ALA A 392 24.87 -198.48 44.31
N ASN A 393 23.59 -198.19 44.54
CA ASN A 393 22.66 -199.14 45.13
C ASN A 393 22.47 -200.37 44.23
N LYS A 394 22.41 -200.19 42.90
CA LYS A 394 22.33 -201.28 41.92
C LYS A 394 23.61 -202.12 41.84
N ALA A 395 24.78 -201.53 42.12
CA ALA A 395 26.03 -202.27 42.30
C ALA A 395 26.03 -203.05 43.62
N LEU A 396 25.59 -202.43 44.72
CA LEU A 396 25.43 -203.09 46.02
C LEU A 396 24.40 -204.23 45.97
N GLU A 397 23.34 -204.14 45.17
CA GLU A 397 22.41 -205.24 44.90
C GLU A 397 23.10 -206.43 44.19
N GLN A 398 23.97 -206.16 43.21
CA GLN A 398 24.73 -207.20 42.51
C GLN A 398 25.73 -207.89 43.44
N ASP A 399 26.45 -207.14 44.26
CA ASP A 399 27.39 -207.72 45.23
C ASP A 399 26.67 -208.40 46.41
N ASN A 400 25.48 -207.93 46.82
CA ASN A 400 24.61 -208.64 47.77
C ASN A 400 24.14 -209.99 47.19
N HIS A 401 23.85 -210.05 45.87
CA HIS A 401 23.53 -211.30 45.18
C HIS A 401 24.72 -212.26 45.11
N ARG A 402 25.93 -211.76 44.80
CA ARG A 402 27.17 -212.55 44.85
C ARG A 402 27.47 -213.08 46.25
N LEU A 403 27.39 -212.23 47.27
CA LEU A 403 27.65 -212.61 48.66
C LEU A 403 26.65 -213.66 49.18
N LYS A 404 25.39 -213.64 48.70
CA LYS A 404 24.41 -214.71 49.01
C LYS A 404 24.78 -216.07 48.40
N VAL A 405 25.37 -216.11 47.22
CA VAL A 405 25.89 -217.35 46.62
C VAL A 405 27.11 -217.86 47.40
N VAL A 406 28.10 -216.99 47.65
CA VAL A 406 29.33 -217.36 48.39
C VAL A 406 29.01 -217.80 49.83
N ASN A 407 28.04 -217.18 50.49
CA ASN A 407 27.65 -217.56 51.85
C ASN A 407 26.92 -218.92 51.92
N ALA A 408 26.31 -219.39 50.83
CA ALA A 408 25.76 -220.75 50.74
C ALA A 408 26.88 -221.80 50.60
N GLU A 409 27.87 -221.54 49.74
CA GLU A 409 29.01 -222.45 49.49
C GLU A 409 29.97 -222.56 50.69
N LEU A 410 30.05 -221.53 51.54
CA LEU A 410 30.88 -221.55 52.76
C LEU A 410 30.23 -222.33 53.91
N GLY A 411 28.89 -222.37 54.02
CA GLY A 411 28.19 -223.08 55.09
C GLY A 411 28.49 -224.58 55.11
N GLU A 412 28.37 -225.23 53.95
CA GLU A 412 28.58 -226.68 53.78
C GLU A 412 30.05 -227.12 54.03
N ARG A 413 30.98 -226.16 54.07
CA ARG A 413 32.43 -226.39 54.24
C ARG A 413 32.91 -226.25 55.69
N VAL A 414 32.17 -225.53 56.55
CA VAL A 414 32.53 -225.33 57.96
C VAL A 414 32.11 -226.52 58.86
N ASP A 415 30.99 -227.18 58.56
CA ASP A 415 30.52 -228.38 59.28
C ASP A 415 31.47 -229.59 59.15
N ASN A 416 32.33 -229.56 58.13
CA ASN A 416 33.37 -230.57 57.93
C ASN A 416 34.68 -230.22 58.67
N LEU A 417 35.11 -228.95 58.64
CA LEU A 417 36.37 -228.50 59.26
C LEU A 417 36.31 -228.37 60.79
N THR A 418 35.12 -228.17 61.37
CA THR A 418 34.93 -228.12 62.84
C THR A 418 35.20 -229.46 63.55
N ARG A 419 35.35 -230.57 62.82
CA ARG A 419 35.65 -231.89 63.39
C ARG A 419 37.14 -232.24 63.46
N GLU A 420 38.01 -231.58 62.68
CA GLU A 420 39.38 -232.07 62.49
C GLU A 420 40.32 -231.61 63.62
N ASN A 421 40.65 -230.31 63.69
CA ASN A 421 41.78 -229.83 64.49
C ASN A 421 41.43 -228.56 65.30
N LYS A 422 41.32 -228.54 66.64
CA LYS A 422 41.44 -229.55 67.71
C LYS A 422 42.77 -230.32 67.87
N GLN A 423 43.77 -230.00 67.05
CA GLN A 423 45.09 -230.64 67.04
C GLN A 423 46.24 -229.60 66.97
N LEU A 424 45.91 -228.31 66.89
CA LEU A 424 46.87 -227.19 66.89
C LEU A 424 46.68 -226.31 68.14
N THR A 425 46.73 -226.97 69.30
CA THR A 425 46.65 -226.33 70.63
C THR A 425 47.97 -225.65 71.03
N ASP A 426 49.08 -226.03 70.39
CA ASP A 426 50.43 -225.83 70.94
C ASP A 426 51.25 -224.71 70.27
N SER A 427 50.64 -223.87 69.43
CA SER A 427 51.31 -222.72 68.80
C SER A 427 50.95 -221.37 69.43
N LEU A 428 51.93 -220.79 70.14
CA LEU A 428 52.22 -219.35 70.29
C LEU A 428 51.00 -218.41 70.38
N ARG A 429 50.54 -217.96 71.56
CA ARG A 429 51.13 -217.97 72.91
C ARG A 429 52.36 -217.07 73.15
N GLU A 430 52.75 -216.24 72.17
CA GLU A 430 53.74 -215.17 72.36
C GLU A 430 53.26 -213.82 71.81
N THR A 431 53.82 -212.72 72.33
CA THR A 431 53.53 -211.32 71.94
C THR A 431 52.13 -210.77 72.24
N THR A 432 51.44 -211.37 73.22
CA THR A 432 50.51 -210.61 74.07
C THR A 432 51.27 -209.44 74.75
N ALA A 433 50.65 -208.26 74.81
CA ALA A 433 50.95 -207.16 75.75
C ALA A 433 52.33 -206.46 75.71
N ALA A 434 52.47 -205.46 74.83
CA ALA A 434 53.13 -204.17 75.11
C ALA A 434 52.66 -203.12 74.08
N LEU A 435 52.34 -201.86 74.41
CA LEU A 435 52.11 -201.21 75.71
C LEU A 435 50.99 -200.17 75.50
N LYS A 436 49.82 -200.33 76.14
CA LYS A 436 48.56 -199.77 75.63
C LYS A 436 48.19 -198.37 76.16
N ASP A 437 48.98 -197.81 77.08
CA ASP A 437 48.53 -196.72 77.95
C ASP A 437 49.11 -195.32 77.62
N ALA A 438 50.12 -195.21 76.75
CA ALA A 438 50.81 -193.94 76.48
C ALA A 438 49.99 -192.90 75.70
N ASN A 439 49.04 -193.34 74.86
CA ASN A 439 48.42 -192.47 73.84
C ASN A 439 47.30 -191.54 74.34
N ARG A 440 46.95 -191.56 75.64
CA ARG A 440 45.76 -190.85 76.15
C ARG A 440 46.00 -189.38 76.55
N GLN A 441 47.23 -188.98 76.83
CA GLN A 441 47.57 -187.60 77.29
C GLN A 441 48.03 -186.65 76.16
N VAL A 442 48.24 -187.15 74.93
CA VAL A 442 48.76 -186.35 73.82
C VAL A 442 47.66 -185.53 73.11
N ALA A 443 46.43 -186.04 73.06
CA ALA A 443 45.34 -185.45 72.27
C ALA A 443 44.86 -184.08 72.82
N GLU A 444 44.80 -183.92 74.14
CA GLU A 444 44.23 -182.71 74.78
C GLU A 444 45.11 -181.47 74.57
N LEU A 445 46.43 -181.63 74.51
CA LEU A 445 47.38 -180.54 74.24
C LEU A 445 47.41 -180.10 72.77
N GLN A 446 46.97 -180.94 71.83
CA GLN A 446 46.92 -180.58 70.41
C GLN A 446 45.73 -179.66 70.08
N ALA A 447 44.60 -179.81 70.79
CA ALA A 447 43.40 -178.99 70.57
C ALA A 447 43.61 -177.52 70.94
N LEU A 448 44.20 -177.24 72.12
CA LEU A 448 44.39 -175.87 72.62
C LEU A 448 45.33 -175.04 71.73
N ARG A 449 46.32 -175.68 71.09
CA ARG A 449 47.25 -175.02 70.15
C ARG A 449 46.53 -174.52 68.89
N ALA A 450 45.63 -175.32 68.32
CA ALA A 450 44.92 -174.97 67.09
C ALA A 450 44.01 -173.75 67.25
N GLN A 451 43.41 -173.57 68.43
CA GLN A 451 42.60 -172.39 68.74
C GLN A 451 43.42 -171.10 68.77
N LEU A 452 44.57 -171.11 69.47
CA LEU A 452 45.44 -169.93 69.59
C LEU A 452 46.11 -169.54 68.26
N GLU A 453 46.39 -170.51 67.38
CA GLU A 453 46.88 -170.22 66.01
C GLU A 453 45.80 -169.53 65.14
N ALA A 454 44.51 -169.88 65.31
CA ALA A 454 43.41 -169.24 64.60
C ALA A 454 43.09 -167.82 65.11
N GLU A 455 43.13 -167.60 66.43
CA GLU A 455 42.91 -166.27 67.02
C GLU A 455 43.98 -165.27 66.55
N ARG A 456 45.26 -165.69 66.50
CA ARG A 456 46.37 -164.90 65.93
C ARG A 456 46.09 -164.42 64.50
N ASP A 457 45.65 -165.32 63.62
CA ASP A 457 45.52 -165.00 62.19
C ASP A 457 44.32 -164.09 61.89
N SER A 458 43.24 -164.17 62.68
CA SER A 458 42.14 -163.21 62.56
C SER A 458 42.55 -161.78 62.93
N LEU A 459 43.34 -161.61 64.00
CA LEU A 459 43.89 -160.31 64.41
C LEU A 459 44.90 -159.76 63.38
N ALA A 460 45.69 -160.62 62.75
CA ALA A 460 46.64 -160.23 61.71
C ALA A 460 45.98 -159.73 60.42
N VAL A 461 44.79 -160.24 60.08
CA VAL A 461 43.97 -159.70 58.98
C VAL A 461 43.35 -158.36 59.38
N ALA A 462 42.67 -158.29 60.52
CA ALA A 462 42.02 -157.06 60.99
C ALA A 462 42.98 -155.86 61.09
N LEU A 463 44.24 -156.09 61.49
CA LEU A 463 45.26 -155.04 61.50
C LEU A 463 45.54 -154.49 60.09
N ARG A 464 45.74 -155.36 59.09
CA ARG A 464 45.98 -154.94 57.70
C ARG A 464 44.83 -154.14 57.12
N ASP A 465 43.59 -154.58 57.36
CA ASP A 465 42.40 -153.88 56.87
C ASP A 465 42.34 -152.44 57.44
N THR A 466 42.78 -152.24 58.69
CA THR A 466 42.91 -150.89 59.29
C THR A 466 44.09 -150.08 58.75
N GLU A 467 45.23 -150.71 58.43
CA GLU A 467 46.38 -150.04 57.82
C GLU A 467 46.08 -149.58 56.38
N GLU A 468 45.36 -150.40 55.60
CA GLU A 468 44.93 -150.05 54.24
C GLU A 468 43.88 -148.93 54.26
N SER A 469 42.88 -149.03 55.15
CA SER A 469 41.88 -147.97 55.36
C SER A 469 42.53 -146.63 55.78
N LEU A 470 43.54 -146.66 56.65
CA LEU A 470 44.29 -145.47 57.05
C LEU A 470 44.98 -144.80 55.86
N ARG A 471 45.76 -145.55 55.08
CA ARG A 471 46.43 -145.04 53.86
C ARG A 471 45.43 -144.43 52.87
N ASP A 472 44.26 -145.05 52.74
CA ASP A 472 43.22 -144.58 51.84
C ASP A 472 42.60 -143.24 52.32
N THR A 473 42.58 -142.97 53.63
CA THR A 473 42.23 -141.64 54.18
C THR A 473 43.36 -140.61 54.03
N GLU A 474 44.62 -141.00 54.21
CA GLU A 474 45.79 -140.13 54.02
C GLU A 474 45.90 -139.66 52.56
N ASN A 475 45.70 -140.57 51.59
CA ASN A 475 45.65 -140.25 50.17
C ASN A 475 44.54 -139.24 49.83
N LYS A 476 43.33 -139.40 50.42
CA LYS A 476 42.21 -138.46 50.23
C LYS A 476 42.50 -137.10 50.84
N LEU A 477 43.13 -137.05 52.01
CA LEU A 477 43.58 -135.81 52.65
C LEU A 477 44.65 -135.09 51.81
N HIS A 478 45.60 -135.82 51.24
CA HIS A 478 46.64 -135.26 50.36
C HIS A 478 46.03 -134.69 49.07
N ALA A 479 45.11 -135.42 48.43
CA ALA A 479 44.40 -134.95 47.24
C ALA A 479 43.55 -133.68 47.53
N ALA A 480 42.79 -133.67 48.62
CA ALA A 480 42.03 -132.50 49.05
C ALA A 480 42.93 -131.28 49.35
N THR A 481 44.08 -131.50 50.00
CA THR A 481 45.07 -130.45 50.27
C THR A 481 45.64 -129.85 48.99
N THR A 482 45.98 -130.69 48.00
CA THR A 482 46.48 -130.24 46.70
C THR A 482 45.43 -129.45 45.92
N ALA A 483 44.17 -129.92 45.88
CA ALA A 483 43.07 -129.21 45.24
C ALA A 483 42.79 -127.85 45.89
N LEU A 484 42.84 -127.76 47.23
CA LEU A 484 42.65 -126.51 47.96
C LEU A 484 43.76 -125.49 47.66
N ASN A 485 45.01 -125.94 47.53
CA ASN A 485 46.13 -125.09 47.12
C ASN A 485 46.02 -124.63 45.65
N GLN A 486 45.57 -125.49 44.73
CA GLN A 486 45.30 -125.09 43.35
C GLN A 486 44.19 -124.02 43.28
N LEU A 487 43.09 -124.21 44.01
CA LEU A 487 41.96 -123.28 44.03
C LEU A 487 42.34 -121.93 44.67
N ARG A 488 43.26 -121.89 45.64
CA ARG A 488 43.87 -120.65 46.13
C ARG A 488 44.60 -119.89 45.03
N VAL A 489 45.49 -120.55 44.29
CA VAL A 489 46.25 -119.92 43.19
C VAL A 489 45.32 -119.44 42.06
N GLU A 490 44.25 -120.18 41.74
CA GLU A 490 43.25 -119.73 40.77
C GLU A 490 42.51 -118.47 41.25
N MET A 491 42.16 -118.39 42.53
CA MET A 491 41.51 -117.21 43.13
C MET A 491 42.45 -115.99 43.22
N GLU A 492 43.73 -116.20 43.56
CA GLU A 492 44.75 -115.14 43.57
C GLU A 492 45.00 -114.57 42.16
N ASN A 493 45.06 -115.43 41.14
CA ASN A 493 45.16 -115.00 39.75
C ASN A 493 43.90 -114.23 39.30
N ARG A 494 42.69 -114.71 39.62
CA ARG A 494 41.44 -113.99 39.32
C ARG A 494 41.34 -112.64 40.00
N LEU A 495 41.80 -112.51 41.25
CA LEU A 495 41.88 -111.22 41.95
C LEU A 495 42.80 -110.26 41.20
N ARG A 496 43.98 -110.74 40.79
CA ARG A 496 44.95 -109.96 40.03
C ARG A 496 44.43 -109.51 38.66
N GLU A 497 43.76 -110.39 37.91
CA GLU A 497 43.06 -110.05 36.66
C GLU A 497 42.02 -108.94 36.90
N LYS A 498 41.28 -108.99 38.01
CA LYS A 498 40.29 -107.96 38.35
C LYS A 498 40.90 -106.64 38.81
N ASP A 499 42.01 -106.66 39.52
CA ASP A 499 42.77 -105.45 39.84
C ASP A 499 43.35 -104.80 38.57
N GLU A 500 43.84 -105.59 37.61
CA GLU A 500 44.33 -105.11 36.32
C GLU A 500 43.18 -104.57 35.42
N GLU A 501 41.99 -105.18 35.42
CA GLU A 501 40.78 -104.62 34.81
C GLU A 501 40.37 -103.28 35.45
N ILE A 502 40.30 -103.20 36.79
CA ILE A 502 39.93 -102.00 37.53
C ILE A 502 40.93 -100.86 37.25
N GLU A 503 42.22 -101.17 37.19
CA GLU A 503 43.27 -100.20 36.93
C GLU A 503 43.30 -99.76 35.45
N SER A 504 42.90 -100.63 34.52
CA SER A 504 42.64 -100.28 33.12
C SER A 504 41.44 -99.33 32.98
N ILE A 505 40.34 -99.62 33.69
CA ILE A 505 39.14 -98.77 33.73
C ILE A 505 39.46 -97.40 34.36
N ARG A 506 40.25 -97.36 35.45
CA ARG A 506 40.73 -96.10 36.04
C ARG A 506 41.53 -95.27 35.05
N LYS A 507 42.49 -95.89 34.35
CA LYS A 507 43.34 -95.20 33.35
C LYS A 507 42.54 -94.70 32.15
N SER A 508 41.54 -95.43 31.67
CA SER A 508 40.67 -94.96 30.58
C SER A 508 39.70 -93.86 31.03
N SER A 509 39.09 -93.99 32.22
CA SER A 509 38.26 -92.92 32.82
C SER A 509 39.06 -91.64 33.09
N ALA A 510 40.29 -91.74 33.60
CA ALA A 510 41.15 -90.57 33.83
C ALA A 510 41.47 -89.83 32.51
N ARG A 511 41.81 -90.55 31.44
CA ARG A 511 42.02 -89.96 30.10
C ARG A 511 40.77 -89.28 29.57
N ALA A 512 39.59 -89.91 29.69
CA ALA A 512 38.32 -89.30 29.29
C ALA A 512 38.02 -88.02 30.09
N ILE A 513 38.35 -87.99 31.40
CA ILE A 513 38.22 -86.79 32.23
C ILE A 513 39.20 -85.69 31.78
N GLU A 514 40.47 -86.01 31.49
CA GLU A 514 41.43 -85.02 30.96
C GLU A 514 40.99 -84.46 29.60
N GLU A 515 40.44 -85.29 28.72
CA GLU A 515 39.98 -84.88 27.38
C GLU A 515 38.70 -84.02 27.45
N LEU A 516 37.77 -84.36 28.34
CA LEU A 516 36.61 -83.52 28.67
C LEU A 516 37.03 -82.19 29.33
N GLN A 517 38.05 -82.18 30.20
CA GLN A 517 38.58 -80.95 30.78
C GLN A 517 39.27 -80.06 29.74
N ARG A 518 40.06 -80.64 28.83
CA ARG A 518 40.69 -79.88 27.72
C ARG A 518 39.65 -79.27 26.79
N THR A 519 38.67 -80.06 26.36
CA THR A 519 37.61 -79.57 25.47
C THR A 519 36.73 -78.52 26.15
N LEU A 520 36.42 -78.66 27.44
CA LEU A 520 35.75 -77.61 28.22
C LEU A 520 36.57 -76.32 28.24
N VAL A 521 37.87 -76.38 28.58
CA VAL A 521 38.76 -75.21 28.65
C VAL A 521 38.92 -74.53 27.28
N GLU A 522 39.01 -75.29 26.19
CA GLU A 522 39.01 -74.72 24.84
C GLU A 522 37.70 -74.01 24.48
N ILE A 523 36.55 -74.59 24.85
CA ILE A 523 35.23 -74.02 24.60
C ILE A 523 35.03 -72.74 25.44
N GLU A 524 35.39 -72.78 26.73
CA GLU A 524 35.38 -71.61 27.61
C GLU A 524 36.31 -70.50 27.11
N ALA A 525 37.52 -70.84 26.66
CA ALA A 525 38.44 -69.87 26.08
C ALA A 525 37.85 -69.20 24.83
N ARG A 526 37.28 -69.99 23.90
CA ARG A 526 36.60 -69.47 22.69
C ARG A 526 35.44 -68.54 23.06
N TYR A 527 34.51 -68.96 23.92
CA TYR A 527 33.40 -68.11 24.34
C TYR A 527 33.87 -66.86 25.09
N LYS A 528 34.89 -66.95 25.94
CA LYS A 528 35.49 -65.79 26.63
C LYS A 528 36.12 -64.80 25.67
N THR A 529 36.78 -65.27 24.61
CA THR A 529 37.29 -64.38 23.54
C THR A 529 36.17 -63.75 22.72
N GLU A 530 35.11 -64.49 22.39
CA GLU A 530 33.99 -63.97 21.60
C GLU A 530 33.14 -62.96 22.38
N ILE A 531 32.84 -63.24 23.66
CA ILE A 531 32.21 -62.29 24.58
C ILE A 531 33.07 -61.03 24.72
N SER A 532 34.40 -61.16 24.79
CA SER A 532 35.31 -60.01 24.82
C SER A 532 35.33 -59.21 23.51
N ARG A 533 35.18 -59.88 22.36
CA ARG A 533 35.08 -59.26 21.03
C ARG A 533 33.77 -58.49 20.87
N LEU A 534 32.65 -59.13 21.21
CA LEU A 534 31.31 -58.53 21.20
C LEU A 534 31.21 -57.36 22.19
N LYS A 535 31.73 -57.52 23.41
CA LYS A 535 31.79 -56.42 24.39
C LYS A 535 32.56 -55.22 23.85
N LYS A 536 33.77 -55.42 23.28
CA LYS A 536 34.54 -54.33 22.66
C LYS A 536 33.80 -53.68 21.50
N LYS A 537 33.08 -54.45 20.67
CA LYS A 537 32.24 -53.91 19.59
C LYS A 537 31.11 -53.06 20.15
N TYR A 538 30.36 -53.53 21.14
CA TYR A 538 29.29 -52.73 21.73
C TYR A 538 29.84 -51.49 22.47
N GLU A 539 31.04 -51.55 23.06
CA GLU A 539 31.73 -50.37 23.60
C GLU A 539 32.20 -49.36 22.53
N THR A 540 32.43 -49.77 21.28
CA THR A 540 32.66 -48.83 20.16
C THR A 540 31.34 -48.32 19.58
N ASP A 541 30.37 -49.21 19.32
CA ASP A 541 29.05 -48.87 18.80
C ASP A 541 28.35 -47.83 19.71
N ILE A 542 28.43 -48.00 21.05
CA ILE A 542 27.91 -47.04 22.04
C ILE A 542 28.60 -45.68 21.92
N ARG A 543 29.95 -45.65 21.87
CA ARG A 543 30.69 -44.37 21.75
C ARG A 543 30.41 -43.65 20.43
N GLU A 544 30.23 -44.39 19.34
CA GLU A 544 29.85 -43.79 18.05
C GLU A 544 28.44 -43.18 18.12
N LEU A 545 27.49 -43.85 18.78
CA LEU A 545 26.15 -43.32 19.04
C LEU A 545 26.16 -42.12 20.01
N GLU A 546 26.98 -42.13 21.06
CA GLU A 546 27.18 -41.00 21.98
C GLU A 546 27.73 -39.77 21.24
N ASN A 547 28.79 -39.93 20.44
CA ASN A 547 29.36 -38.85 19.62
C ASN A 547 28.37 -38.32 18.58
N ALA A 548 27.58 -39.20 17.95
CA ALA A 548 26.53 -38.81 17.01
C ALA A 548 25.40 -38.03 17.71
N LEU A 549 25.00 -38.45 18.91
CA LEU A 549 23.98 -37.78 19.72
C LEU A 549 24.44 -36.39 20.17
N ASP A 550 25.68 -36.24 20.65
CA ASP A 550 26.25 -34.93 21.01
C ASP A 550 26.37 -34.00 19.80
N THR A 551 26.76 -34.54 18.63
CA THR A 551 26.78 -33.78 17.38
C THR A 551 25.37 -33.31 16.98
N ALA A 552 24.37 -34.19 17.06
CA ALA A 552 22.98 -33.86 16.76
C ALA A 552 22.41 -32.84 17.77
N ASN A 553 22.69 -32.99 19.07
CA ASN A 553 22.30 -32.03 20.11
C ASN A 553 22.91 -30.65 19.88
N ARG A 554 24.18 -30.59 19.48
CA ARG A 554 24.86 -29.34 19.13
C ARG A 554 24.24 -28.67 17.91
N LEU A 555 24.01 -29.41 16.82
CA LEU A 555 23.36 -28.89 15.62
C LEU A 555 21.94 -28.40 15.93
N ASN A 556 21.17 -29.13 16.74
CA ASN A 556 19.85 -28.70 17.21
C ASN A 556 19.93 -27.39 18.02
N ALA A 557 20.89 -27.25 18.93
CA ALA A 557 21.11 -26.02 19.68
C ALA A 557 21.54 -24.83 18.79
N GLU A 558 22.26 -25.08 17.69
CA GLU A 558 22.62 -24.08 16.69
C GLU A 558 21.40 -23.70 15.81
N HIS A 559 20.57 -24.66 15.38
CA HIS A 559 19.30 -24.40 14.70
C HIS A 559 18.32 -23.61 15.58
N VAL A 560 18.20 -23.92 16.88
CA VAL A 560 17.36 -23.15 17.83
C VAL A 560 17.85 -21.70 17.97
N LYS A 561 19.16 -21.42 17.87
CA LYS A 561 19.68 -20.04 17.81
C LYS A 561 19.29 -19.35 16.51
N VAL A 562 19.40 -20.03 15.36
CA VAL A 562 18.98 -19.51 14.05
C VAL A 562 17.49 -19.20 14.03
N ILE A 563 16.63 -20.09 14.54
CA ILE A 563 15.19 -19.88 14.65
C ILE A 563 14.87 -18.65 15.52
N LYS A 564 15.56 -18.47 16.65
CA LYS A 564 15.40 -17.25 17.49
C LYS A 564 15.83 -15.98 16.77
N SER A 565 16.95 -16.02 16.02
CA SER A 565 17.41 -14.89 15.20
C SER A 565 16.41 -14.53 14.10
N LEU A 566 15.89 -15.52 13.37
CA LEU A 566 14.87 -15.33 12.35
C LEU A 566 13.56 -14.80 12.93
N HIS A 567 13.13 -15.28 14.11
CA HIS A 567 11.93 -14.77 14.80
C HIS A 567 12.07 -13.31 15.26
N ILE A 568 13.26 -12.89 15.70
CA ILE A 568 13.56 -11.49 15.98
C ILE A 568 13.51 -10.68 14.68
N ARG A 569 14.13 -11.17 13.60
CA ARG A 569 14.14 -10.47 12.32
C ARG A 569 12.76 -10.35 11.67
N ILE A 570 11.89 -11.35 11.86
CA ILE A 570 10.47 -11.28 11.45
C ILE A 570 9.79 -10.14 12.21
N LYS A 571 9.97 -10.03 13.53
CA LYS A 571 9.38 -8.93 14.33
C LYS A 571 9.88 -7.55 13.93
N GLU A 572 11.17 -7.40 13.63
CA GLU A 572 11.72 -6.14 13.10
C GLU A 572 11.03 -5.73 11.78
N LEU A 573 10.79 -6.70 10.88
CA LEU A 573 10.11 -6.49 9.61
C LEU A 573 8.60 -6.25 9.78
N GLU A 574 7.95 -6.91 10.76
CA GLU A 574 6.56 -6.64 11.14
C GLU A 574 6.40 -5.20 11.63
N THR A 575 7.26 -4.74 12.56
CA THR A 575 7.21 -3.35 13.06
C THR A 575 7.51 -2.33 11.97
N SER A 576 8.49 -2.58 11.09
CA SER A 576 8.80 -1.69 9.96
C SER A 576 7.65 -1.63 8.95
N LEU A 577 6.95 -2.75 8.71
CA LEU A 577 5.76 -2.77 7.85
C LEU A 577 4.58 -2.01 8.47
N GLU A 578 4.42 -2.02 9.79
CA GLU A 578 3.40 -1.24 10.49
C GLU A 578 3.72 0.26 10.50
N GLU A 579 4.99 0.65 10.63
CA GLU A 579 5.45 2.04 10.47
C GLU A 579 5.21 2.55 9.04
N GLU A 580 5.60 1.80 8.01
CA GLU A 580 5.36 2.15 6.60
C GLU A 580 3.86 2.23 6.26
N ARG A 581 3.04 1.32 6.79
CA ARG A 581 1.56 1.39 6.65
C ARG A 581 1.00 2.67 7.25
N ARG A 582 1.46 3.06 8.44
CA ARG A 582 1.05 4.29 9.12
C ARG A 582 1.47 5.53 8.33
N ILE A 583 2.71 5.57 7.83
CA ILE A 583 3.21 6.64 6.96
C ILE A 583 2.37 6.75 5.69
N CYS A 584 2.04 5.62 5.04
CA CYS A 584 1.14 5.59 3.89
C CYS A 584 -0.27 6.11 4.20
N GLU A 585 -0.79 5.85 5.40
CA GLU A 585 -2.12 6.31 5.83
C GLU A 585 -2.13 7.81 6.17
N ASP A 586 -1.08 8.32 6.82
CA ASP A 586 -0.85 9.76 7.02
C ASP A 586 -0.71 10.50 5.67
N ILE A 587 0.02 9.93 4.70
CA ILE A 587 0.13 10.48 3.33
C ILE A 587 -1.22 10.47 2.60
N ARG A 588 -2.02 9.41 2.71
CA ARG A 588 -3.39 9.35 2.15
C ARG A 588 -4.32 10.39 2.78
N SER A 589 -4.19 10.62 4.09
CA SER A 589 -4.91 11.68 4.79
C SER A 589 -4.53 13.06 4.26
N GLN A 590 -3.23 13.35 4.11
CA GLN A 590 -2.72 14.60 3.52
C GLN A 590 -3.18 14.78 2.06
N LEU A 591 -3.15 13.71 1.24
CA LEU A 591 -3.67 13.72 -0.12
C LEU A 591 -5.16 14.08 -0.13
N THR A 592 -5.98 13.43 0.70
CA THR A 592 -7.42 13.72 0.82
C THR A 592 -7.69 15.18 1.22
N ILE A 593 -6.87 15.75 2.10
CA ILE A 593 -6.95 17.17 2.49
C ILE A 593 -6.55 18.08 1.32
N SER A 594 -5.51 17.71 0.56
CA SER A 594 -5.06 18.44 -0.63
C SER A 594 -6.10 18.41 -1.75
N GLU A 595 -6.73 17.25 -2.00
CA GLU A 595 -7.81 17.10 -2.97
C GLU A 595 -9.05 17.94 -2.60
N ARG A 596 -9.43 17.98 -1.32
CA ARG A 596 -10.50 18.89 -0.84
C ARG A 596 -10.15 20.35 -1.10
N LYS A 597 -8.91 20.78 -0.80
CA LYS A 597 -8.43 22.14 -1.13
C LYS A 597 -8.46 22.41 -2.64
N ARG A 598 -8.03 21.44 -3.47
CA ARG A 598 -8.08 21.54 -4.94
C ARG A 598 -9.51 21.70 -5.45
N ILE A 599 -10.48 20.97 -4.89
CA ILE A 599 -11.89 21.09 -5.25
C ILE A 599 -12.41 22.49 -4.89
N VAL A 600 -12.17 22.98 -3.67
CA VAL A 600 -12.58 24.33 -3.26
C VAL A 600 -11.97 25.41 -4.15
N LEU A 601 -10.67 25.35 -4.44
CA LEU A 601 -10.00 26.26 -5.37
C LEU A 601 -10.52 26.14 -6.82
N THR A 602 -11.06 24.99 -7.21
CA THR A 602 -11.69 24.82 -8.54
C THR A 602 -13.06 25.47 -8.58
N THR A 603 -13.88 25.33 -7.52
CA THR A 603 -15.16 26.03 -7.43
C THR A 603 -14.98 27.55 -7.30
N GLU A 604 -14.00 28.02 -6.52
CA GLU A 604 -13.65 29.46 -6.45
C GLU A 604 -13.20 30.01 -7.82
N LEU A 605 -12.47 29.23 -8.61
CA LEU A 605 -12.08 29.59 -9.99
C LEU A 605 -13.31 29.67 -10.92
N GLU A 606 -14.29 28.78 -10.76
CA GLU A 606 -15.53 28.75 -11.54
C GLU A 606 -16.47 29.91 -11.15
N ASP A 607 -16.58 30.24 -9.86
CA ASP A 607 -17.26 31.44 -9.37
C ASP A 607 -16.59 32.72 -9.90
N CYS A 608 -15.25 32.81 -9.85
CA CYS A 608 -14.51 33.93 -10.45
C CYS A 608 -14.71 34.04 -11.97
N ARG A 609 -14.86 32.92 -12.69
CA ARG A 609 -15.16 32.91 -14.14
C ARG A 609 -16.58 33.39 -14.44
N THR A 610 -17.59 32.96 -13.67
CA THR A 610 -18.96 33.42 -13.88
C THR A 610 -19.15 34.89 -13.48
N LEU A 611 -18.43 35.37 -12.46
CA LEU A 611 -18.31 36.80 -12.14
C LEU A 611 -17.61 37.59 -13.26
N LEU A 612 -16.56 37.05 -13.88
CA LEU A 612 -15.91 37.67 -15.04
C LEU A 612 -16.86 37.72 -16.25
N GLU A 613 -17.53 36.63 -16.60
CA GLU A 613 -18.49 36.61 -17.71
C GLU A 613 -19.65 37.59 -17.51
N THR A 614 -20.17 37.71 -16.28
CA THR A 614 -21.25 38.66 -15.97
C THR A 614 -20.74 40.11 -16.02
N ALA A 615 -19.52 40.38 -15.56
CA ALA A 615 -18.87 41.68 -15.71
C ALA A 615 -18.59 42.02 -17.19
N GLU A 616 -18.14 41.07 -18.02
CA GLU A 616 -17.93 41.27 -19.46
C GLU A 616 -19.24 41.54 -20.21
N ARG A 617 -20.32 40.85 -19.86
CA ARG A 617 -21.68 41.12 -20.40
C ARG A 617 -22.15 42.52 -20.01
N ALA A 618 -22.00 42.91 -18.74
CA ALA A 618 -22.33 44.26 -18.28
C ALA A 618 -21.50 45.35 -18.98
N ARG A 619 -20.19 45.12 -19.13
CA ARG A 619 -19.26 45.99 -19.87
C ARG A 619 -19.71 46.15 -21.33
N LYS A 620 -20.07 45.05 -21.99
CA LYS A 620 -20.53 45.06 -23.40
C LYS A 620 -21.87 45.77 -23.57
N ASN A 621 -22.79 45.64 -22.61
CA ASN A 621 -24.05 46.39 -22.61
C ASN A 621 -23.80 47.90 -22.46
N ALA A 622 -22.90 48.30 -21.56
CA ALA A 622 -22.50 49.70 -21.40
C ALA A 622 -21.77 50.24 -22.66
N GLU A 623 -20.98 49.41 -23.36
CA GLU A 623 -20.41 49.78 -24.67
C GLU A 623 -21.49 50.00 -25.74
N THR A 624 -22.56 49.20 -25.76
CA THR A 624 -23.69 49.44 -26.68
C THR A 624 -24.50 50.67 -26.31
N GLU A 625 -24.76 50.94 -25.04
CA GLU A 625 -25.43 52.18 -24.58
C GLU A 625 -24.59 53.43 -24.90
N LEU A 626 -23.27 53.34 -24.76
CA LEU A 626 -22.33 54.39 -25.17
C LEU A 626 -22.36 54.61 -26.69
N HIS A 627 -22.46 53.53 -27.48
CA HIS A 627 -22.56 53.64 -28.94
C HIS A 627 -23.90 54.22 -29.40
N GLU A 628 -25.02 53.83 -28.79
CA GLU A 628 -26.34 54.43 -29.04
C GLU A 628 -26.39 55.92 -28.67
N THR A 629 -25.87 56.29 -27.50
CA THR A 629 -25.83 57.70 -27.06
C THR A 629 -24.88 58.54 -27.92
N THR A 630 -23.75 57.98 -28.37
CA THR A 630 -22.86 58.64 -29.35
C THR A 630 -23.55 58.81 -30.71
N SER A 631 -24.31 57.80 -31.16
CA SER A 631 -25.08 57.86 -32.41
C SER A 631 -26.16 58.95 -32.34
N ARG A 632 -26.98 58.95 -31.27
CA ARG A 632 -27.97 60.01 -31.00
C ARG A 632 -27.33 61.39 -30.88
N LEU A 633 -26.14 61.50 -30.29
CA LEU A 633 -25.41 62.78 -30.24
C LEU A 633 -25.01 63.26 -31.65
N SER A 634 -24.59 62.36 -32.54
CA SER A 634 -24.29 62.70 -33.93
C SER A 634 -25.56 63.08 -34.72
N GLU A 635 -26.68 62.39 -34.52
CA GLU A 635 -27.99 62.75 -35.08
C GLU A 635 -28.43 64.14 -34.61
N CYS A 636 -28.29 64.44 -33.31
CA CYS A 636 -28.55 65.76 -32.75
C CYS A 636 -27.61 66.84 -33.30
N GLN A 637 -26.35 66.54 -33.61
CA GLN A 637 -25.42 67.47 -34.26
C GLN A 637 -25.78 67.72 -35.74
N ILE A 638 -26.24 66.69 -36.46
CA ILE A 638 -26.76 66.81 -37.83
C ILE A 638 -28.05 67.64 -37.84
N LEU A 639 -28.97 67.40 -36.92
CA LEU A 639 -30.18 68.20 -36.74
C LEU A 639 -29.86 69.65 -36.36
N LEU A 640 -28.93 69.88 -35.42
CA LEU A 640 -28.51 71.22 -35.01
C LEU A 640 -27.87 71.99 -36.17
N THR A 641 -27.06 71.33 -37.01
CA THR A 641 -26.46 71.96 -38.20
C THR A 641 -27.48 72.21 -39.30
N SER A 642 -28.46 71.31 -39.52
CA SER A 642 -29.61 71.60 -40.39
C SER A 642 -30.38 72.82 -39.90
N VAL A 643 -30.87 72.80 -38.65
CA VAL A 643 -31.64 73.89 -38.05
C VAL A 643 -30.85 75.21 -38.05
N THR A 644 -29.53 75.18 -37.90
CA THR A 644 -28.68 76.39 -38.03
C THR A 644 -28.64 76.93 -39.46
N ASN A 645 -28.63 76.05 -40.48
CA ASN A 645 -28.66 76.45 -41.89
C ASN A 645 -30.07 76.87 -42.33
N ASP A 646 -31.10 76.17 -41.88
CA ASP A 646 -32.51 76.53 -42.06
C ASP A 646 -32.81 77.88 -41.40
N LYS A 647 -32.28 78.14 -40.19
CA LYS A 647 -32.33 79.45 -39.55
C LYS A 647 -31.67 80.52 -40.40
N LYS A 648 -30.45 80.32 -40.91
CA LYS A 648 -29.76 81.30 -41.76
C LYS A 648 -30.52 81.58 -43.06
N ARG A 649 -31.15 80.56 -43.65
CA ARG A 649 -32.04 80.75 -44.81
C ARG A 649 -33.25 81.60 -44.42
N LEU A 650 -33.93 81.28 -43.33
CA LEU A 650 -35.06 82.07 -42.82
C LEU A 650 -34.67 83.50 -42.43
N GLU A 651 -33.46 83.76 -41.92
CA GLU A 651 -32.95 85.10 -41.65
C GLU A 651 -32.76 85.90 -42.95
N LEU A 652 -32.30 85.26 -44.04
CA LEU A 652 -32.25 85.87 -45.37
C LEU A 652 -33.64 86.03 -46.00
N ASP A 653 -34.54 85.05 -45.85
CA ASP A 653 -35.92 85.11 -46.35
C ASP A 653 -36.71 86.23 -45.64
N ILE A 654 -36.47 86.45 -44.34
CA ILE A 654 -37.01 87.59 -43.58
C ILE A 654 -36.43 88.91 -44.09
N GLN A 655 -35.14 88.96 -44.42
CA GLN A 655 -34.51 90.18 -44.95
C GLN A 655 -35.03 90.52 -46.36
N GLY A 656 -35.34 89.51 -47.18
CA GLY A 656 -36.07 89.66 -48.44
C GLY A 656 -37.50 90.14 -48.21
N MET A 657 -38.27 89.46 -47.35
CA MET A 657 -39.64 89.83 -47.02
C MET A 657 -39.77 91.21 -46.36
N GLN A 658 -38.71 91.76 -45.74
CA GLN A 658 -38.69 93.16 -45.28
C GLN A 658 -38.63 94.14 -46.45
N SER A 659 -37.86 93.84 -47.50
CA SER A 659 -37.87 94.62 -48.75
C SER A 659 -39.22 94.51 -49.47
N ASP A 660 -39.77 93.29 -49.58
CA ASP A 660 -41.09 93.06 -50.18
C ASP A 660 -42.21 93.74 -49.37
N LEU A 661 -42.05 93.87 -48.05
CA LEU A 661 -43.02 94.54 -47.17
C LEU A 661 -43.04 96.06 -47.38
N ASP A 662 -41.89 96.71 -47.57
CA ASP A 662 -41.84 98.14 -47.89
C ASP A 662 -42.50 98.43 -49.25
N ASP A 663 -42.26 97.58 -50.26
CA ASP A 663 -42.97 97.65 -51.55
C ASP A 663 -44.47 97.30 -51.42
N ALA A 664 -44.84 96.35 -50.56
CA ALA A 664 -46.23 96.01 -50.27
C ALA A 664 -46.97 97.14 -49.54
N ILE A 665 -46.32 97.88 -48.64
CA ILE A 665 -46.89 99.05 -47.95
C ILE A 665 -47.22 100.16 -48.95
N ASN A 666 -46.38 100.35 -49.98
CA ASN A 666 -46.65 101.28 -51.08
C ASN A 666 -47.85 100.82 -51.92
N ASN A 667 -47.97 99.53 -52.22
CA ASN A 667 -49.06 98.96 -53.03
C ASN A 667 -50.41 98.82 -52.28
N MET A 668 -50.39 98.51 -50.98
CA MET A 668 -51.59 98.30 -50.15
C MET A 668 -52.49 99.55 -50.12
N ARG A 669 -51.87 100.74 -50.09
CA ARG A 669 -52.54 102.05 -50.18
C ARG A 669 -53.36 102.23 -51.46
N ALA A 670 -53.07 101.49 -52.53
CA ALA A 670 -53.81 101.54 -53.80
C ALA A 670 -54.86 100.41 -53.95
N SER A 671 -54.88 99.43 -53.04
CA SER A 671 -55.78 98.27 -53.11
C SER A 671 -56.95 98.33 -52.13
N ASN A 672 -56.83 99.09 -51.04
CA ASN A 672 -57.85 99.15 -49.98
C ASN A 672 -59.21 99.67 -50.49
N ASP A 673 -59.21 100.57 -51.47
CA ASP A 673 -60.41 101.13 -52.14
C ASP A 673 -61.27 100.10 -52.92
N ARG A 674 -60.87 98.82 -52.95
CA ARG A 674 -61.47 97.77 -53.79
C ARG A 674 -62.20 96.65 -53.04
N ALA A 675 -62.04 96.55 -51.72
CA ALA A 675 -62.43 95.34 -50.97
C ALA A 675 -63.93 95.21 -50.61
N ASP A 676 -64.66 96.32 -50.47
CA ASP A 676 -65.99 96.42 -49.83
C ASP A 676 -67.18 95.74 -50.58
N ARG A 677 -66.97 94.72 -51.43
CA ARG A 677 -68.00 94.26 -52.39
C ARG A 677 -68.32 92.75 -52.45
N LEU A 678 -67.61 91.87 -51.73
CA LEU A 678 -67.68 90.41 -51.99
C LEU A 678 -68.21 89.51 -50.83
N GLN A 679 -68.76 90.08 -49.76
CA GLN A 679 -68.99 89.37 -48.48
C GLN A 679 -70.24 88.45 -48.39
N VAL A 680 -70.97 88.16 -49.47
CA VAL A 680 -72.41 87.78 -49.36
C VAL A 680 -72.75 86.28 -49.53
N GLU A 681 -71.92 85.45 -50.17
CA GLU A 681 -72.44 84.25 -50.90
C GLU A 681 -72.44 82.88 -50.18
N VAL A 682 -71.99 82.77 -48.92
CA VAL A 682 -71.52 81.48 -48.34
C VAL A 682 -72.60 80.51 -47.79
N ASN A 683 -73.81 80.98 -47.44
CA ASN A 683 -74.66 80.33 -46.42
C ASN A 683 -75.60 79.18 -46.88
N ARG A 684 -75.18 78.19 -47.70
CA ARG A 684 -76.14 77.25 -48.37
C ARG A 684 -76.01 75.72 -48.18
N LEU A 685 -74.97 75.17 -47.55
CA LEU A 685 -74.62 73.72 -47.70
C LEU A 685 -74.75 72.86 -46.42
N GLY A 686 -75.95 72.76 -45.82
CA GLY A 686 -76.10 72.25 -44.44
C GLY A 686 -76.64 70.82 -44.18
N ASP A 687 -77.61 70.30 -44.94
CA ASP A 687 -78.67 69.47 -44.32
C ASP A 687 -78.63 67.92 -44.48
N GLU A 688 -77.71 67.32 -45.25
CA GLU A 688 -77.89 65.94 -45.76
C GLU A 688 -77.51 64.77 -44.79
N LEU A 689 -76.99 65.04 -43.58
CA LEU A 689 -76.22 64.04 -42.79
C LEU A 689 -77.02 63.01 -41.94
N ARG A 690 -78.36 63.03 -41.91
CA ARG A 690 -79.13 62.49 -40.76
C ARG A 690 -79.60 61.01 -40.79
N GLN A 691 -79.36 60.21 -41.83
CA GLN A 691 -80.18 59.01 -42.08
C GLN A 691 -79.71 57.65 -41.51
N GLU A 692 -78.42 57.44 -41.18
CA GLU A 692 -77.84 56.09 -40.96
C GLU A 692 -77.66 55.66 -39.47
N SER A 693 -78.70 55.79 -38.64
CA SER A 693 -78.59 55.55 -37.18
C SER A 693 -79.25 54.25 -36.67
N GLU A 694 -80.20 53.66 -37.40
CA GLU A 694 -81.14 52.68 -36.80
C GLU A 694 -80.69 51.21 -36.88
N ASN A 695 -79.81 50.84 -37.82
CA ASN A 695 -79.54 49.45 -38.20
C ASN A 695 -78.82 48.58 -37.13
N TYR A 696 -78.16 49.19 -36.13
CA TYR A 696 -77.20 48.47 -35.26
C TYR A 696 -77.82 47.53 -34.20
N LYS A 697 -79.06 47.76 -33.77
CA LYS A 697 -79.57 47.24 -32.48
C LYS A 697 -79.94 45.74 -32.43
N ASN A 698 -80.11 45.06 -33.57
CA ASN A 698 -80.70 43.72 -33.59
C ASN A 698 -79.70 42.55 -33.40
N ALA A 699 -78.39 42.79 -33.47
CA ALA A 699 -77.39 41.71 -33.53
C ALA A 699 -76.99 41.10 -32.16
N GLU A 700 -77.24 41.79 -31.04
CA GLU A 700 -76.57 41.48 -29.77
C GLU A 700 -77.26 40.37 -28.93
N SER A 701 -78.54 40.11 -29.12
CA SER A 701 -79.32 39.21 -28.24
C SER A 701 -78.96 37.73 -28.38
N LEU A 702 -78.71 37.26 -29.60
CA LEU A 702 -78.58 35.83 -29.92
C LEU A 702 -77.32 35.18 -29.30
N ARG A 703 -76.27 35.95 -29.03
CA ARG A 703 -74.96 35.42 -28.60
C ARG A 703 -74.97 34.81 -27.19
N LYS A 704 -75.77 35.36 -26.27
CA LYS A 704 -75.72 35.01 -24.83
C LYS A 704 -76.30 33.64 -24.50
N GLN A 705 -77.09 33.04 -25.38
CA GLN A 705 -77.81 31.80 -25.07
C GLN A 705 -76.95 30.54 -25.28
N LEU A 706 -76.00 30.58 -26.21
CA LEU A 706 -75.09 29.46 -26.54
C LEU A 706 -73.91 29.30 -25.56
N GLU A 707 -73.57 30.34 -24.78
CA GLU A 707 -72.45 30.30 -23.82
C GLU A 707 -72.73 29.44 -22.56
N ILE A 708 -73.98 29.02 -22.35
CA ILE A 708 -74.43 28.31 -21.13
C ILE A 708 -74.32 26.78 -21.30
N GLU A 709 -74.90 26.21 -22.36
CA GLU A 709 -74.96 24.76 -22.58
C GLU A 709 -73.58 24.09 -22.65
N ILE A 710 -72.58 24.81 -23.18
CA ILE A 710 -71.20 24.33 -23.32
C ILE A 710 -70.56 24.02 -21.96
N ARG A 711 -70.92 24.73 -20.88
CA ARG A 711 -70.26 24.56 -19.57
C ARG A 711 -70.69 23.30 -18.82
N GLU A 712 -71.94 22.86 -18.98
CA GLU A 712 -72.44 21.67 -18.28
C GLU A 712 -71.88 20.36 -18.85
N ILE A 713 -71.51 20.34 -20.14
CA ILE A 713 -70.95 19.17 -20.82
C ILE A 713 -69.49 18.95 -20.39
N THR A 714 -68.68 20.02 -20.25
CA THR A 714 -67.26 19.93 -19.90
C THR A 714 -67.03 19.25 -18.55
N ILE A 715 -67.79 19.63 -17.51
CA ILE A 715 -67.59 19.13 -16.14
C ILE A 715 -67.78 17.61 -16.05
N ARG A 716 -68.74 17.05 -16.80
CA ARG A 716 -69.00 15.59 -16.82
C ARG A 716 -67.91 14.78 -17.52
N LEU A 717 -67.06 15.41 -18.32
CA LEU A 717 -65.93 14.74 -18.98
C LEU A 717 -64.76 14.56 -18.00
N GLU A 718 -64.42 15.62 -17.26
CA GLU A 718 -63.28 15.67 -16.34
C GLU A 718 -63.40 14.64 -15.19
N GLU A 719 -64.62 14.43 -14.65
CA GLU A 719 -64.87 13.44 -13.59
C GLU A 719 -64.64 11.99 -14.06
N ALA A 720 -64.93 11.67 -15.32
CA ALA A 720 -64.76 10.33 -15.88
C ALA A 720 -63.26 10.00 -16.12
N GLU A 721 -62.50 10.94 -16.67
CA GLU A 721 -61.06 10.77 -16.93
C GLU A 721 -60.24 10.60 -15.63
N ALA A 722 -60.62 11.33 -14.57
CA ALA A 722 -59.96 11.27 -13.26
C ALA A 722 -60.07 9.89 -12.58
N TYR A 723 -61.16 9.14 -12.83
CA TYR A 723 -61.33 7.78 -12.32
C TYR A 723 -60.42 6.79 -13.08
N ALA A 724 -60.49 6.81 -14.42
CA ALA A 724 -59.74 5.89 -15.29
C ALA A 724 -58.21 5.98 -15.08
N GLN A 725 -57.66 7.18 -14.91
CA GLN A 725 -56.21 7.35 -14.68
C GLN A 725 -55.71 6.71 -13.37
N ARG A 726 -56.55 6.60 -12.33
CA ARG A 726 -56.11 6.17 -11.00
C ARG A 726 -55.97 4.64 -10.88
N GLU A 727 -56.90 3.87 -11.44
CA GLU A 727 -56.76 2.41 -11.49
C GLU A 727 -55.70 1.96 -12.51
N GLY A 728 -55.69 2.55 -13.71
CA GLY A 728 -54.75 2.18 -14.77
C GLY A 728 -53.29 2.24 -14.33
N LYS A 729 -52.88 3.33 -13.67
CA LYS A 729 -51.50 3.48 -13.13
C LYS A 729 -51.14 2.41 -12.10
N ARG A 730 -52.12 1.95 -11.29
CA ARG A 730 -51.92 0.93 -10.25
C ARG A 730 -51.78 -0.48 -10.82
N MET A 731 -52.51 -0.79 -11.91
CA MET A 731 -52.40 -2.06 -12.63
C MET A 731 -51.11 -2.14 -13.45
N VAL A 732 -50.75 -1.06 -14.15
CA VAL A 732 -49.48 -0.95 -14.91
C VAL A 732 -48.27 -1.18 -14.01
N ALA A 733 -48.22 -0.58 -12.81
CA ALA A 733 -47.12 -0.79 -11.86
C ALA A 733 -46.96 -2.27 -11.44
N LYS A 734 -48.07 -2.99 -11.23
CA LYS A 734 -48.04 -4.45 -10.93
C LYS A 734 -47.51 -5.27 -12.11
N LEU A 735 -47.94 -4.95 -13.32
CA LEU A 735 -47.48 -5.64 -14.53
C LEU A 735 -46.01 -5.36 -14.82
N GLN A 736 -45.55 -4.12 -14.64
CA GLN A 736 -44.14 -3.74 -14.81
C GLN A 736 -43.22 -4.39 -13.77
N ALA A 737 -43.66 -4.56 -12.52
CA ALA A 737 -42.93 -5.37 -11.55
C ALA A 737 -42.84 -6.83 -12.00
N ARG A 738 -43.98 -7.44 -12.37
CA ARG A 738 -44.03 -8.83 -12.82
C ARG A 738 -43.21 -9.10 -14.10
N ILE A 739 -43.11 -8.12 -15.00
CA ILE A 739 -42.26 -8.17 -16.19
C ILE A 739 -40.78 -8.21 -15.77
N ARG A 740 -40.33 -7.32 -14.87
CA ARG A 740 -38.94 -7.32 -14.38
C ARG A 740 -38.56 -8.60 -13.65
N ASP A 741 -39.47 -9.16 -12.85
CA ASP A 741 -39.27 -10.45 -12.18
C ASP A 741 -39.06 -11.57 -13.23
N LEU A 742 -39.91 -11.62 -14.26
CA LEU A 742 -39.82 -12.61 -15.34
C LEU A 742 -38.62 -12.39 -16.27
N GLU A 743 -38.20 -11.14 -16.50
CA GLU A 743 -36.98 -10.79 -17.23
C GLU A 743 -35.73 -11.25 -16.46
N ALA A 744 -35.71 -11.08 -15.14
CA ALA A 744 -34.63 -11.57 -14.28
C ALA A 744 -34.59 -13.11 -14.19
N GLU A 745 -35.74 -13.77 -14.08
CA GLU A 745 -35.85 -15.24 -14.16
C GLU A 745 -35.40 -15.75 -15.54
N TYR A 746 -35.78 -15.07 -16.63
CA TYR A 746 -35.37 -15.42 -17.99
C TYR A 746 -33.87 -15.21 -18.23
N GLU A 747 -33.27 -14.13 -17.71
CA GLU A 747 -31.81 -13.96 -17.74
C GLU A 747 -31.08 -15.04 -16.92
N ALA A 748 -31.58 -15.37 -15.73
CA ALA A 748 -31.00 -16.43 -14.90
C ALA A 748 -31.06 -17.79 -15.59
N GLU A 749 -32.18 -18.12 -16.24
CA GLU A 749 -32.34 -19.38 -16.97
C GLU A 749 -31.56 -19.38 -18.31
N GLN A 750 -31.39 -18.22 -18.95
CA GLN A 750 -30.43 -18.07 -20.06
C GLN A 750 -28.98 -18.28 -19.61
N ARG A 751 -28.59 -17.82 -18.42
CA ARG A 751 -27.23 -18.09 -17.89
C ARG A 751 -27.05 -19.58 -17.59
N ARG A 752 -28.00 -20.20 -16.87
CA ARG A 752 -28.01 -21.65 -16.60
C ARG A 752 -27.97 -22.50 -17.87
N THR A 753 -28.73 -22.15 -18.92
CA THR A 753 -28.70 -22.90 -20.18
C THR A 753 -27.40 -22.69 -20.96
N ARG A 754 -26.80 -21.50 -20.94
CA ARG A 754 -25.45 -21.28 -21.50
C ARG A 754 -24.38 -22.08 -20.74
N GLU A 755 -24.45 -22.10 -19.42
CA GLU A 755 -23.56 -22.88 -18.53
C GLU A 755 -23.76 -24.39 -18.75
N ALA A 756 -25.00 -24.88 -18.80
CA ALA A 756 -25.33 -26.27 -19.09
C ALA A 756 -24.86 -26.70 -20.49
N ILE A 757 -24.95 -25.83 -21.50
CA ILE A 757 -24.40 -26.07 -22.85
C ILE A 757 -22.86 -26.06 -22.83
N ALA A 758 -22.22 -25.20 -22.03
CA ALA A 758 -20.76 -25.18 -21.88
C ALA A 758 -20.25 -26.44 -21.15
N ILE A 759 -20.90 -26.85 -20.07
CA ILE A 759 -20.63 -28.09 -19.32
C ILE A 759 -20.92 -29.31 -20.21
N SER A 760 -22.03 -29.33 -20.92
CA SER A 760 -22.35 -30.40 -21.89
C SER A 760 -21.28 -30.51 -22.96
N ARG A 761 -20.81 -29.40 -23.55
CA ARG A 761 -19.71 -29.40 -24.53
C ARG A 761 -18.35 -29.75 -23.93
N LYS A 762 -18.07 -29.42 -22.66
CA LYS A 762 -16.87 -29.89 -21.95
C LYS A 762 -16.93 -31.41 -21.78
N ASN A 763 -18.05 -31.90 -21.25
CA ASN A 763 -18.29 -33.33 -21.05
C ASN A 763 -18.32 -34.11 -22.37
N GLU A 764 -18.80 -33.53 -23.47
CA GLU A 764 -18.79 -34.15 -24.81
C GLU A 764 -17.37 -34.26 -25.38
N ARG A 765 -16.50 -33.28 -25.12
CA ARG A 765 -15.06 -33.36 -25.45
C ARG A 765 -14.38 -34.40 -24.58
N SER A 766 -14.53 -34.33 -23.27
CA SER A 766 -13.95 -35.31 -22.35
C SER A 766 -14.49 -36.72 -22.58
N LEU A 767 -15.73 -36.90 -23.03
CA LEU A 767 -16.25 -38.19 -23.47
C LEU A 767 -15.59 -38.68 -24.77
N LYS A 768 -15.34 -37.80 -25.74
CA LYS A 768 -14.62 -38.14 -26.99
C LYS A 768 -13.14 -38.45 -26.72
N GLU A 769 -12.50 -37.72 -25.81
CA GLU A 769 -11.15 -37.98 -25.31
C GLU A 769 -11.11 -39.32 -24.57
N LEU A 770 -12.06 -39.61 -23.66
CA LEU A 770 -12.17 -40.92 -23.00
C LEU A 770 -12.48 -42.04 -24.00
N THR A 771 -13.26 -41.77 -25.05
CA THR A 771 -13.57 -42.77 -26.09
C THR A 771 -12.33 -43.08 -26.91
N ALA A 772 -11.54 -42.07 -27.29
CA ALA A 772 -10.25 -42.26 -27.96
C ALA A 772 -9.25 -43.00 -27.07
N VAL A 773 -9.15 -42.66 -25.79
CA VAL A 773 -8.33 -43.41 -24.81
C VAL A 773 -8.82 -44.85 -24.67
N VAL A 774 -10.13 -45.11 -24.61
CA VAL A 774 -10.68 -46.47 -24.56
C VAL A 774 -10.49 -47.23 -25.88
N GLU A 775 -10.44 -46.55 -27.03
CA GLU A 775 -10.11 -47.16 -28.32
C GLU A 775 -8.62 -47.49 -28.45
N ASP A 776 -7.72 -46.62 -27.97
CA ASP A 776 -6.29 -46.90 -27.86
C ASP A 776 -5.99 -47.96 -26.78
N GLU A 777 -6.68 -47.96 -25.63
CA GLU A 777 -6.59 -49.03 -24.63
C GLU A 777 -7.12 -50.36 -25.18
N ARG A 778 -8.21 -50.37 -25.97
CA ARG A 778 -8.70 -51.56 -26.67
C ARG A 778 -7.71 -52.03 -27.73
N ARG A 779 -7.05 -51.12 -28.42
CA ARG A 779 -6.00 -51.42 -29.39
C ARG A 779 -4.77 -52.01 -28.69
N ILE A 780 -4.28 -51.40 -27.62
CA ILE A 780 -3.18 -51.90 -26.79
C ILE A 780 -3.55 -53.25 -26.16
N MET A 781 -4.78 -53.43 -25.69
CA MET A 781 -5.32 -54.73 -25.24
C MET A 781 -5.36 -55.75 -26.36
N SER A 782 -5.68 -55.36 -27.60
CA SER A 782 -5.68 -56.26 -28.77
C SER A 782 -4.25 -56.63 -29.20
N GLU A 783 -3.33 -55.67 -29.21
CA GLU A 783 -1.91 -55.88 -29.48
C GLU A 783 -1.26 -56.75 -28.38
N LEU A 784 -1.60 -56.53 -27.10
CA LEU A 784 -1.21 -57.37 -25.96
C LEU A 784 -1.86 -58.74 -26.00
N THR A 785 -3.13 -58.87 -26.38
CA THR A 785 -3.81 -60.17 -26.51
C THR A 785 -3.18 -60.97 -27.64
N SER A 786 -2.90 -60.35 -28.79
CA SER A 786 -2.17 -60.95 -29.91
C SER A 786 -0.73 -61.34 -29.51
N ALA A 787 -0.03 -60.51 -28.75
CA ALA A 787 1.29 -60.85 -28.22
C ALA A 787 1.22 -62.01 -27.21
N ASN A 788 0.19 -62.06 -26.37
CA ASN A 788 -0.03 -63.12 -25.39
C ASN A 788 -0.47 -64.42 -26.06
N GLU A 789 -1.30 -64.37 -27.11
CA GLU A 789 -1.63 -65.51 -27.98
C GLU A 789 -0.40 -66.03 -28.74
N GLN A 790 0.47 -65.14 -29.24
CA GLN A 790 1.76 -65.54 -29.82
C GLN A 790 2.68 -66.17 -28.78
N MET A 791 2.71 -65.66 -27.54
CA MET A 791 3.47 -66.27 -26.45
C MET A 791 2.85 -67.58 -25.98
N PHE A 792 1.52 -67.74 -26.04
CA PHE A 792 0.83 -68.99 -25.74
C PHE A 792 1.05 -70.03 -26.85
N LEU A 793 1.10 -69.61 -28.12
CA LEU A 793 1.53 -70.45 -29.24
C LEU A 793 2.99 -70.88 -29.05
N LYS A 794 3.90 -69.94 -28.74
CA LYS A 794 5.32 -70.24 -28.46
C LYS A 794 5.48 -71.18 -27.28
N MET A 795 4.75 -70.95 -26.17
CA MET A 795 4.75 -71.83 -25.01
C MET A 795 4.17 -73.21 -25.36
N LYS A 796 3.14 -73.29 -26.21
CA LYS A 796 2.58 -74.55 -26.68
C LYS A 796 3.52 -75.29 -27.63
N THR A 797 4.27 -74.60 -28.49
CA THR A 797 5.31 -75.22 -29.32
C THR A 797 6.54 -75.63 -28.51
N TYR A 798 6.97 -74.83 -27.52
CA TYR A 798 8.05 -75.23 -26.60
C TYR A 798 7.62 -76.40 -25.72
N LYS A 799 6.37 -76.42 -25.23
CA LYS A 799 5.82 -77.57 -24.50
C LYS A 799 5.76 -78.81 -25.39
N ARG A 800 5.36 -78.68 -26.66
CA ARG A 800 5.41 -79.79 -27.63
C ARG A 800 6.85 -80.23 -27.94
N GLN A 801 7.82 -79.31 -28.00
CA GLN A 801 9.24 -79.64 -28.17
C GLN A 801 9.85 -80.29 -26.93
N ILE A 802 9.39 -79.94 -25.73
CA ILE A 802 9.75 -80.62 -24.48
C ILE A 802 9.11 -82.01 -24.45
N GLU A 803 7.83 -82.15 -24.80
CA GLU A 803 7.13 -83.44 -24.91
C GLU A 803 7.77 -84.34 -25.99
N GLU A 804 8.17 -83.79 -27.14
CA GLU A 804 8.95 -84.50 -28.18
C GLU A 804 10.35 -84.88 -27.68
N ALA A 805 11.03 -84.01 -26.92
CA ALA A 805 12.33 -84.31 -26.33
C ALA A 805 12.23 -85.34 -25.18
N GLU A 806 11.14 -85.34 -24.42
CA GLU A 806 10.83 -86.32 -23.38
C GLU A 806 10.41 -87.66 -24.00
N GLU A 807 9.67 -87.69 -25.11
CA GLU A 807 9.45 -88.90 -25.90
C GLU A 807 10.76 -89.42 -26.49
N VAL A 808 11.61 -88.58 -27.09
CA VAL A 808 12.93 -88.99 -27.60
C VAL A 808 13.82 -89.49 -26.47
N ALA A 809 13.81 -88.85 -25.30
CA ALA A 809 14.55 -89.29 -24.11
C ALA A 809 13.98 -90.61 -23.55
N THR A 810 12.67 -90.80 -23.57
CA THR A 810 11.99 -92.02 -23.11
C THR A 810 12.18 -93.19 -24.08
N ILE A 811 12.12 -92.93 -25.39
CA ILE A 811 12.48 -93.88 -26.45
C ILE A 811 13.96 -94.23 -26.36
N THR A 812 14.83 -93.27 -26.06
CA THR A 812 16.27 -93.52 -25.86
C THR A 812 16.54 -94.29 -24.58
N MET A 813 15.87 -93.99 -23.47
CA MET A 813 15.90 -94.77 -22.23
C MET A 813 15.34 -96.17 -22.41
N ASN A 814 14.29 -96.36 -23.21
CA ASN A 814 13.72 -97.68 -23.49
C ASN A 814 14.59 -98.47 -24.49
N LYS A 815 15.24 -97.81 -25.45
CA LYS A 815 16.31 -98.41 -26.26
C LYS A 815 17.52 -98.77 -25.40
N TYR A 816 17.91 -97.92 -24.44
CA TYR A 816 18.99 -98.19 -23.50
C TYR A 816 18.65 -99.37 -22.58
N ARG A 817 17.47 -99.39 -21.95
CA ARG A 817 16.97 -100.55 -21.17
C ARG A 817 16.87 -101.82 -22.00
N LYS A 818 16.47 -101.73 -23.28
CA LYS A 818 16.40 -102.90 -24.16
C LYS A 818 17.77 -103.36 -24.63
N ALA A 819 18.72 -102.45 -24.84
CA ALA A 819 20.13 -102.78 -25.10
C ALA A 819 20.78 -103.37 -23.85
N GLN A 820 20.51 -102.80 -22.66
CA GLN A 820 20.95 -103.31 -21.36
C GLN A 820 20.36 -104.70 -21.09
N SER A 821 19.06 -104.92 -21.32
CA SER A 821 18.44 -106.24 -21.23
C SER A 821 18.98 -107.24 -22.26
N LEU A 822 19.38 -106.78 -23.45
CA LEU A 822 20.07 -107.62 -24.45
C LEU A 822 21.54 -107.88 -24.09
N ILE A 823 22.20 -106.98 -23.35
CA ILE A 823 23.52 -107.18 -22.75
C ILE A 823 23.40 -108.14 -21.57
N GLU A 824 22.42 -107.98 -20.69
CA GLU A 824 22.12 -108.91 -19.58
C GLU A 824 21.71 -110.30 -20.11
N GLU A 825 20.96 -110.40 -21.21
CA GLU A 825 20.75 -111.68 -21.91
C GLU A 825 22.00 -112.22 -22.61
N ALA A 826 22.90 -111.36 -23.11
CA ALA A 826 24.14 -111.78 -23.75
C ALA A 826 25.17 -112.25 -22.72
N ASP A 827 25.28 -111.56 -21.59
CA ASP A 827 26.06 -111.93 -20.41
C ASP A 827 25.47 -113.17 -19.77
N HIS A 828 24.14 -113.29 -19.61
CA HIS A 828 23.55 -114.52 -19.08
C HIS A 828 23.70 -115.69 -20.06
N ARG A 829 23.71 -115.45 -21.38
CA ARG A 829 24.12 -116.44 -22.39
C ARG A 829 25.61 -116.73 -22.38
N ALA A 830 26.48 -115.77 -22.09
CA ALA A 830 27.92 -115.96 -21.95
C ALA A 830 28.25 -116.76 -20.69
N ASP A 831 27.63 -116.43 -19.56
CA ASP A 831 27.69 -117.11 -18.27
C ASP A 831 27.10 -118.54 -18.36
N MET A 832 26.02 -118.74 -19.12
CA MET A 832 25.53 -120.09 -19.45
C MET A 832 26.46 -120.84 -20.43
N ALA A 833 27.07 -120.16 -21.40
CA ALA A 833 28.08 -120.75 -22.28
C ALA A 833 29.38 -121.07 -21.54
N GLU A 834 29.74 -120.29 -20.52
CA GLU A 834 30.91 -120.48 -19.67
C GLU A 834 30.68 -121.57 -18.64
N LYS A 835 29.49 -121.65 -18.02
CA LYS A 835 29.05 -122.82 -17.24
C LYS A 835 29.03 -124.09 -18.10
N ASN A 836 28.56 -124.01 -19.35
CA ASN A 836 28.64 -125.12 -20.30
C ASN A 836 30.07 -125.44 -20.77
N LEU A 837 30.97 -124.46 -20.87
CA LEU A 837 32.40 -124.67 -21.17
C LEU A 837 33.16 -125.23 -19.97
N VAL A 838 32.82 -124.87 -18.74
CA VAL A 838 33.36 -125.46 -17.50
C VAL A 838 32.86 -126.91 -17.35
N SER A 839 31.59 -127.17 -17.71
CA SER A 839 31.02 -128.51 -17.84
C SER A 839 31.77 -129.35 -18.91
N MET A 840 31.90 -128.84 -20.14
CA MET A 840 32.62 -129.55 -21.22
C MET A 840 34.13 -129.71 -20.96
N ARG A 841 34.79 -128.73 -20.31
CA ARG A 841 36.21 -128.84 -19.91
C ARG A 841 36.44 -129.89 -18.81
N ARG A 842 35.41 -130.26 -18.04
CA ARG A 842 35.43 -131.45 -17.17
C ARG A 842 35.08 -132.76 -17.89
N SER A 843 34.66 -132.71 -19.16
CA SER A 843 34.13 -133.87 -19.91
C SER A 843 34.96 -134.29 -21.13
N ARG A 844 36.03 -133.55 -21.50
CA ARG A 844 36.93 -133.90 -22.62
C ARG A 844 38.42 -133.91 -22.27
N SER A 845 38.78 -134.77 -21.33
CA SER A 845 39.96 -135.61 -21.56
C SER A 845 39.56 -136.76 -22.52
N MET A 846 40.53 -137.34 -23.23
CA MET A 846 40.39 -138.40 -24.26
C MET A 846 39.93 -137.97 -25.69
N SER A 847 40.66 -138.50 -26.68
CA SER A 847 40.29 -138.77 -28.09
C SER A 847 40.10 -137.59 -29.09
N VAL A 848 41.13 -137.03 -29.74
CA VAL A 848 41.93 -137.56 -30.89
C VAL A 848 41.37 -137.25 -32.30
N THR A 849 42.05 -136.32 -33.00
CA THR A 849 42.27 -136.18 -34.49
C THR A 849 41.19 -135.71 -35.48
N ARG A 850 41.70 -135.09 -36.58
CA ARG A 850 41.11 -134.86 -37.93
C ARG A 850 39.95 -133.82 -38.06
N GLU A 851 39.81 -133.04 -39.15
CA GLU A 851 40.72 -132.71 -40.28
C GLU A 851 40.26 -131.41 -41.02
N ILE A 852 41.24 -130.63 -41.54
CA ILE A 852 41.27 -129.94 -42.86
C ILE A 852 40.17 -128.92 -43.31
N THR A 853 40.64 -127.68 -43.54
CA THR A 853 40.22 -126.63 -44.54
C THR A 853 38.90 -125.81 -44.47
N LYS A 854 39.09 -124.49 -44.74
CA LYS A 854 38.30 -123.59 -45.63
C LYS A 854 36.86 -123.16 -45.22
N VAL A 855 36.33 -121.98 -45.60
CA VAL A 855 36.89 -120.69 -46.10
C VAL A 855 35.80 -119.59 -46.15
N ILE A 856 36.20 -118.30 -46.17
CA ILE A 856 35.46 -117.11 -46.70
C ILE A 856 34.21 -116.58 -45.95
N LYS A 857 34.28 -115.26 -45.62
CA LYS A 857 33.21 -114.23 -45.50
C LYS A 857 32.03 -114.49 -44.52
N ILE A 858 31.36 -113.45 -43.99
CA ILE A 858 31.44 -112.00 -44.27
C ILE A 858 32.16 -111.28 -43.12
#